data_AF-A0A5P9CEY3-F1
#
_entry.id   AF-A0A5P9CEY3-F1
#
_cell.length_a   1.000
_cell.length_b   1.000
_cell.length_c   1.000
_cell.angle_alpha   90.00
_cell.angle_beta   90.00
_cell.angle_gamma   90.00
#
_symmetry.space_group_name_H-M   'P 1'
#
loop_
_entity.id
_entity.type
_entity.pdbx_description
1 polymer ?
#
loop_
_entity_poly.entity_id
_entity_poly.type
_entity_poly.pdbx_seq_one_letter_code
_entity_poly.pdbx_strand_id
1 'polypeptide(L)'
;MNKYIQIINKNIVSCEVLSADFRFQRLLNLNEAKTSSFSINYFAKSFIEIFCNNKLDGINNRASSILTSSPRAKAALLSQYFMDYHRNDFEQTLTSINNAVDLIQIEFNNYLSKNKLSKNINDIFTELDFYLTLYLQCDVVNKDFAKDNIPLNSSRNLIKDIVSWDRKNKKLPILLKLLRANFESHSFNDSISLLKLVESKYSCCFKSRLAIIKTAYNMPKRALKLSDENIFEDYRTELTSNFHSLAEGRFIADYNKITCDTPDLIDLLAIYDFSKFTLNYDLSNKTKQLLEQSDLFNSAVENGKYLNVAMDLGIKSFSDIYNKYSFDGSHANLIFSELVNSGDFDEAYKLFKEDEAFFRSNLVAVFKLLSSLKKYDEFEKLLVDVLNEDFNFSTFNAPLFTKLNTVFELWHDARFLKTSISFYDSYPQTKDKENGIIVTCAQGVKALRHLPIPILVEMKRRGWKVVHLCNNYFMEDSGYSSSGAYERLLNNKQSDWNIIYEDELAVKDNINYWKGIHEHVSIGLRRYHLDYNTLRVKKDFLYRKRSADAGVESLKELISEVDPSTPIRVLMWDPHTTPGHAMRLYCESQQLHGDVEVINYKNGHENLGSAKEQLYSQKLSIANLTRDKINFARLGSPNGFERWLENQDDIVANELPIIHRDLTKEQTSYLDELKSFRNSGGRVYCLLGKVIFDLCEPLKSGLVHESMEDWVNHTIRTIANDEKIKLIVKPHPQELKNTIALFGAEGLKDLVKESSVNVDVIEPDFIGLDVLLPHLDLAIMWSGSSCLELAQAKVPTIWVSRYAYGEMPIGITEPTDLADYESILKTGVLVSDLDRLKVRAQNFFKYIKSDDVAYPYRYTNRPLTNKNIWPVACYQEDFDAYRKNGRAVIENMCDDVF
;
A
#
# COMPACT_ATOMS: atom_id res chain seq x y z
N MET A 1 38.93 -0.18 21.28
CA MET A 1 37.64 0.41 20.89
C MET A 1 37.75 1.67 20.03
N ASN A 2 38.23 2.83 20.51
CA ASN A 2 38.14 4.09 19.75
C ASN A 2 38.78 4.07 18.34
N LYS A 3 39.91 3.37 18.15
CA LYS A 3 40.51 3.14 16.82
C LYS A 3 39.62 2.28 15.89
N TYR A 4 38.86 1.34 16.45
CA TYR A 4 37.88 0.50 15.74
C TYR A 4 36.63 1.31 15.36
N ILE A 5 36.14 2.16 16.26
CA ILE A 5 35.02 3.09 15.99
C ILE A 5 35.40 4.08 14.88
N GLN A 6 36.64 4.61 14.90
CA GLN A 6 37.13 5.44 13.80
C GLN A 6 37.25 4.69 12.47
N ILE A 7 37.67 3.41 12.46
CA ILE A 7 37.74 2.59 11.24
C ILE A 7 36.33 2.26 10.71
N ILE A 8 35.37 1.98 11.59
CA ILE A 8 33.97 1.74 11.22
C ILE A 8 33.36 3.04 10.65
N ASN A 9 33.47 4.17 11.35
CA ASN A 9 32.93 5.45 10.87
C ASN A 9 33.59 5.92 9.57
N LYS A 10 34.89 5.68 9.36
CA LYS A 10 35.60 6.09 8.14
C LYS A 10 35.29 5.20 6.92
N ASN A 11 34.87 3.95 7.13
CA ASN A 11 34.54 3.01 6.06
C ASN A 11 33.03 2.85 5.79
N ILE A 12 32.16 3.21 6.74
CA ILE A 12 30.71 3.32 6.49
C ILE A 12 30.42 4.49 5.54
N VAL A 13 31.05 5.65 5.76
CA VAL A 13 30.88 6.84 4.90
C VAL A 13 31.31 6.59 3.44
N SER A 14 32.23 5.65 3.18
CA SER A 14 32.59 5.23 1.81
C SER A 14 31.67 4.16 1.20
N CYS A 15 30.69 3.66 1.94
CA CYS A 15 29.79 2.56 1.55
C CYS A 15 28.31 2.97 1.42
N GLU A 16 27.95 4.22 1.72
CA GLU A 16 26.56 4.71 1.70
C GLU A 16 26.00 5.06 0.31
N VAL A 17 26.73 4.72 -0.77
CA VAL A 17 26.23 4.75 -2.15
C VAL A 17 26.53 3.41 -2.84
N LEU A 18 25.61 2.99 -3.71
CA LEU A 18 25.60 1.77 -4.58
C LEU A 18 24.90 0.53 -4.00
N SER A 19 23.74 0.24 -4.59
CA SER A 19 22.93 -0.98 -4.41
C SER A 19 23.61 -2.24 -4.99
N ALA A 20 23.01 -3.40 -4.69
CA ALA A 20 23.66 -4.71 -4.85
C ALA A 20 23.93 -5.18 -6.29
N ASP A 21 23.30 -4.62 -7.32
CA ASP A 21 23.40 -5.13 -8.70
C ASP A 21 24.74 -4.81 -9.40
N PHE A 22 25.49 -3.78 -8.95
CA PHE A 22 26.62 -3.26 -9.73
C PHE A 22 28.02 -3.84 -9.38
N ARG A 23 28.11 -4.79 -8.44
CA ARG A 23 29.42 -5.20 -7.88
C ARG A 23 30.15 -6.34 -8.61
N PHE A 24 29.52 -7.04 -9.55
CA PHE A 24 30.13 -8.28 -10.08
C PHE A 24 31.21 -8.09 -11.16
N GLN A 25 31.19 -7.01 -11.96
CA GLN A 25 32.19 -6.84 -13.03
C GLN A 25 33.48 -6.10 -12.63
N ARG A 26 33.47 -5.29 -11.56
CA ARG A 26 34.64 -4.44 -11.22
C ARG A 26 35.61 -5.05 -10.20
N LEU A 27 35.24 -6.16 -9.55
CA LEU A 27 36.07 -6.87 -8.56
C LEU A 27 36.96 -7.97 -9.15
N LEU A 28 36.88 -8.26 -10.45
CA LEU A 28 37.64 -9.34 -11.10
C LEU A 28 39.14 -9.05 -11.33
N ASN A 29 39.63 -7.83 -11.04
CA ASN A 29 40.94 -7.35 -11.50
C ASN A 29 41.95 -6.92 -10.41
N LEU A 30 41.78 -7.29 -9.15
CA LEU A 30 42.79 -7.05 -8.11
C LEU A 30 43.07 -8.32 -7.30
N ASN A 31 44.28 -8.84 -7.48
CA ASN A 31 44.81 -10.03 -6.83
C ASN A 31 46.09 -9.66 -6.07
N GLU A 32 46.47 -10.49 -5.09
CA GLU A 32 47.66 -10.43 -4.20
C GLU A 32 47.49 -9.85 -2.78
N ALA A 33 47.51 -10.74 -1.77
CA ALA A 33 48.60 -10.86 -0.79
C ALA A 33 48.27 -11.92 0.30
N LYS A 34 49.25 -12.72 0.73
CA LYS A 34 49.12 -13.72 1.80
C LYS A 34 49.68 -13.17 3.13
N THR A 35 49.13 -13.55 4.30
CA THR A 35 49.85 -14.23 5.41
C THR A 35 49.04 -14.42 6.72
N SER A 36 49.30 -15.58 7.37
CA SER A 36 49.23 -15.93 8.82
C SER A 36 48.02 -15.58 9.72
N SER A 37 47.21 -16.63 9.97
CA SER A 37 46.52 -17.06 11.21
C SER A 37 46.75 -16.34 12.56
N PHE A 38 45.66 -15.98 13.27
CA PHE A 38 45.15 -16.78 14.42
C PHE A 38 43.68 -16.46 14.83
N SER A 39 42.96 -17.51 15.28
CA SER A 39 41.68 -17.60 16.01
C SER A 39 40.47 -16.64 15.77
N ILE A 40 39.37 -17.25 15.28
CA ILE A 40 37.96 -17.09 15.70
C ILE A 40 37.32 -15.68 15.55
N ASN A 41 36.86 -15.37 14.33
CA ASN A 41 35.61 -14.61 14.07
C ASN A 41 35.24 -14.62 12.56
N TYR A 42 35.19 -15.81 11.95
CA TYR A 42 35.22 -15.95 10.47
C TYR A 42 33.97 -16.62 9.86
N PHE A 43 32.78 -16.43 10.45
CA PHE A 43 31.55 -17.00 9.87
C PHE A 43 31.06 -16.21 8.64
N ALA A 44 31.09 -14.87 8.68
CA ALA A 44 30.58 -14.04 7.57
C ALA A 44 31.46 -14.05 6.30
N LYS A 45 32.78 -14.23 6.43
CA LYS A 45 33.71 -14.10 5.29
C LYS A 45 33.99 -15.43 4.56
N SER A 46 34.06 -16.56 5.27
CA SER A 46 34.13 -17.88 4.62
C SER A 46 32.85 -18.24 3.86
N PHE A 47 31.68 -17.76 4.29
CA PHE A 47 30.41 -18.07 3.64
C PHE A 47 30.33 -17.55 2.20
N ILE A 48 31.00 -16.43 1.90
CA ILE A 48 31.02 -15.81 0.57
C ILE A 48 32.19 -16.36 -0.27
N GLU A 49 33.40 -16.50 0.30
CA GLU A 49 34.57 -16.97 -0.46
C GLU A 49 34.49 -18.46 -0.88
N ILE A 50 33.77 -19.31 -0.12
CA ILE A 50 33.61 -20.74 -0.45
C ILE A 50 32.56 -20.97 -1.56
N PHE A 51 31.53 -20.12 -1.64
CA PHE A 51 30.37 -20.36 -2.53
C PHE A 51 30.57 -19.82 -3.97
N CYS A 52 31.40 -18.78 -4.16
CA CYS A 52 31.53 -18.11 -5.46
C CYS A 52 32.68 -18.60 -6.37
N ASN A 53 33.59 -19.46 -5.90
CA ASN A 53 34.89 -19.70 -6.58
C ASN A 53 35.23 -21.15 -6.98
N ASN A 54 34.30 -22.12 -6.91
CA ASN A 54 34.59 -23.51 -7.31
C ASN A 54 33.74 -23.98 -8.49
N LYS A 55 34.40 -24.31 -9.62
CA LYS A 55 33.78 -24.95 -10.79
C LYS A 55 33.44 -26.42 -10.50
N LEU A 56 32.22 -26.80 -10.88
CA LEU A 56 31.66 -28.10 -11.33
C LEU A 56 32.17 -29.48 -10.86
N ASP A 57 33.43 -29.70 -10.48
CA ASP A 57 33.97 -31.05 -10.24
C ASP A 57 33.63 -31.64 -8.85
N GLY A 58 32.98 -30.85 -7.98
CA GLY A 58 32.65 -31.25 -6.59
C GLY A 58 31.35 -32.03 -6.40
N ILE A 59 30.54 -32.23 -7.45
CA ILE A 59 29.14 -32.69 -7.32
C ILE A 59 29.04 -34.17 -6.95
N ASN A 60 29.82 -35.05 -7.61
CA ASN A 60 29.73 -36.50 -7.39
C ASN A 60 30.14 -36.96 -5.97
N ASN A 61 31.03 -36.21 -5.30
CA ASN A 61 31.51 -36.58 -3.95
C ASN A 61 30.56 -36.16 -2.81
N ARG A 62 29.54 -35.32 -3.07
CA ARG A 62 28.57 -34.88 -2.05
C ARG A 62 27.31 -35.74 -1.99
N ALA A 63 26.99 -36.52 -3.03
CA ALA A 63 25.85 -37.44 -3.00
C ALA A 63 25.94 -38.47 -1.84
N SER A 64 27.15 -38.95 -1.55
CA SER A 64 27.38 -39.93 -0.47
C SER A 64 27.12 -39.41 0.94
N SER A 65 27.25 -38.09 1.20
CA SER A 65 26.90 -37.51 2.50
C SER A 65 25.40 -37.19 2.64
N ILE A 66 24.69 -37.05 1.51
CA ILE A 66 23.22 -36.91 1.48
C ILE A 66 22.55 -38.25 1.76
N LEU A 67 23.19 -39.38 1.47
CA LEU A 67 22.62 -40.70 1.76
C LEU A 67 22.57 -41.04 3.27
N THR A 68 23.47 -40.50 4.10
CA THR A 68 23.62 -40.87 5.52
C THR A 68 22.96 -39.93 6.54
N SER A 69 22.40 -38.79 6.11
CA SER A 69 21.75 -37.81 6.99
C SER A 69 20.27 -38.13 7.31
N SER A 70 19.66 -37.43 8.28
CA SER A 70 18.25 -37.64 8.64
C SER A 70 17.29 -37.09 7.57
N PRO A 71 16.05 -37.62 7.42
CA PRO A 71 15.12 -37.17 6.38
C PRO A 71 14.84 -35.66 6.40
N ARG A 72 14.74 -35.05 7.59
CA ARG A 72 14.61 -33.59 7.75
C ARG A 72 15.84 -32.81 7.27
N ALA A 73 17.05 -33.32 7.54
CA ALA A 73 18.28 -32.68 7.08
C ALA A 73 18.41 -32.72 5.55
N LYS A 74 18.04 -33.85 4.93
CA LYS A 74 17.98 -33.98 3.45
C LYS A 74 16.99 -33.00 2.84
N ALA A 75 15.79 -32.90 3.41
CA ALA A 75 14.72 -32.03 2.91
C ALA A 75 15.06 -30.53 3.09
N ALA A 76 15.65 -30.12 4.23
CA ALA A 76 16.08 -28.75 4.43
C ALA A 76 17.20 -28.33 3.46
N LEU A 77 18.17 -29.21 3.21
CA LEU A 77 19.20 -29.03 2.19
C LEU A 77 18.60 -28.92 0.78
N LEU A 78 17.60 -29.74 0.44
CA LEU A 78 16.88 -29.65 -0.84
C LEU A 78 16.10 -28.32 -0.98
N SER A 79 15.33 -27.91 0.03
CA SER A 79 14.60 -26.63 0.01
C SER A 79 15.55 -25.43 -0.13
N GLN A 80 16.72 -25.47 0.51
CA GLN A 80 17.72 -24.41 0.37
C GLN A 80 18.39 -24.44 -1.01
N TYR A 81 18.68 -25.63 -1.55
CA TYR A 81 19.17 -25.81 -2.92
C TYR A 81 18.19 -25.26 -3.97
N PHE A 82 16.88 -25.43 -3.75
CA PHE A 82 15.83 -24.85 -4.61
C PHE A 82 15.80 -23.33 -4.57
N MET A 83 15.98 -22.71 -3.40
CA MET A 83 16.00 -21.24 -3.26
C MET A 83 17.23 -20.61 -3.94
N ASP A 84 18.39 -21.27 -3.87
CA ASP A 84 19.65 -20.74 -4.41
C ASP A 84 19.79 -20.90 -5.94
N TYR A 85 19.12 -21.88 -6.57
CA TYR A 85 19.27 -22.20 -7.99
C TYR A 85 18.38 -21.37 -8.95
N HIS A 86 17.60 -20.42 -8.43
CA HIS A 86 16.58 -19.65 -9.14
C HIS A 86 17.10 -18.64 -10.22
N ARG A 87 18.22 -18.90 -10.89
CA ARG A 87 18.86 -17.92 -11.81
C ARG A 87 19.31 -18.38 -13.19
N ASN A 88 19.40 -19.66 -13.55
CA ASN A 88 19.60 -20.07 -14.95
C ASN A 88 19.14 -21.52 -15.24
N ASP A 89 18.51 -21.69 -16.42
CA ASP A 89 18.09 -22.94 -17.09
C ASP A 89 16.78 -23.63 -16.60
N PHE A 90 15.87 -23.88 -17.55
CA PHE A 90 14.49 -24.30 -17.37
C PHE A 90 14.32 -25.84 -17.44
N GLU A 91 14.94 -26.47 -18.44
CA GLU A 91 14.80 -27.91 -18.72
C GLU A 91 15.41 -28.79 -17.61
N GLN A 92 16.58 -28.41 -17.09
CA GLN A 92 17.23 -29.11 -15.97
C GLN A 92 16.45 -28.94 -14.65
N THR A 93 15.86 -27.77 -14.43
CA THR A 93 15.05 -27.48 -13.25
C THR A 93 13.81 -28.38 -13.21
N LEU A 94 13.06 -28.48 -14.31
CA LEU A 94 11.86 -29.33 -14.41
C LEU A 94 12.20 -30.82 -14.20
N THR A 95 13.31 -31.29 -14.80
CA THR A 95 13.80 -32.66 -14.64
C THR A 95 14.18 -32.96 -13.18
N SER A 96 14.81 -32.02 -12.49
CA SER A 96 15.19 -32.17 -11.07
C SER A 96 13.98 -32.17 -10.13
N ILE A 97 12.95 -31.38 -10.42
CA ILE A 97 11.69 -31.38 -9.65
C ILE A 97 11.00 -32.74 -9.76
N ASN A 98 10.84 -33.27 -10.99
CA ASN A 98 10.17 -34.56 -11.20
C ASN A 98 10.91 -35.71 -10.49
N ASN A 99 12.24 -35.76 -10.59
CA ASN A 99 13.06 -36.74 -9.87
C ASN A 99 12.92 -36.63 -8.33
N ALA A 100 12.80 -35.40 -7.80
CA ALA A 100 12.58 -35.18 -6.37
C ALA A 100 11.18 -35.64 -5.92
N VAL A 101 10.15 -35.41 -6.73
CA VAL A 101 8.78 -35.88 -6.48
C VAL A 101 8.73 -37.41 -6.45
N ASP A 102 9.34 -38.09 -7.42
CA ASP A 102 9.40 -39.56 -7.46
C ASP A 102 10.17 -40.14 -6.26
N LEU A 103 11.28 -39.51 -5.84
CA LEU A 103 12.02 -39.88 -4.62
C LEU A 103 11.17 -39.73 -3.35
N ILE A 104 10.40 -38.63 -3.22
CA ILE A 104 9.48 -38.42 -2.10
C ILE A 104 8.37 -39.47 -2.12
N GLN A 105 7.80 -39.79 -3.29
CA GLN A 105 6.77 -40.81 -3.46
C GLN A 105 7.29 -42.21 -3.05
N ILE A 106 8.52 -42.55 -3.44
CA ILE A 106 9.18 -43.82 -3.09
C ILE A 106 9.45 -43.89 -1.58
N GLU A 107 10.02 -42.85 -0.97
CA GLU A 107 10.26 -42.83 0.48
C GLU A 107 8.96 -42.84 1.29
N PHE A 108 7.90 -42.18 0.83
CA PHE A 108 6.58 -42.22 1.45
C PHE A 108 5.97 -43.64 1.42
N ASN A 109 6.05 -44.33 0.27
CA ASN A 109 5.60 -45.71 0.13
C ASN A 109 6.47 -46.71 0.96
N ASN A 110 7.78 -46.46 1.04
CA ASN A 110 8.70 -47.20 1.90
C ASN A 110 8.37 -46.97 3.39
N TYR A 111 8.01 -45.75 3.77
CA TYR A 111 7.61 -45.41 5.14
C TYR A 111 6.31 -46.11 5.55
N LEU A 112 5.28 -46.07 4.68
CA LEU A 112 4.00 -46.74 4.91
C LEU A 112 4.12 -48.27 4.98
N SER A 113 5.00 -48.87 4.17
CA SER A 113 5.22 -50.32 4.16
C SER A 113 6.06 -50.83 5.34
N LYS A 114 7.06 -50.04 5.80
CA LYS A 114 7.93 -50.40 6.94
C LYS A 114 7.26 -50.17 8.31
N ASN A 115 6.46 -49.12 8.49
CA ASN A 115 5.88 -48.76 9.79
C ASN A 115 4.56 -49.49 10.12
N LYS A 116 4.58 -50.83 10.10
CA LYS A 116 3.48 -51.62 10.71
C LYS A 116 3.60 -51.59 12.25
N LEU A 117 2.83 -50.70 12.87
CA LEU A 117 2.32 -50.79 14.25
C LEU A 117 3.28 -50.57 15.46
N SER A 118 4.47 -49.99 15.33
CA SER A 118 5.42 -49.84 16.49
C SER A 118 5.89 -48.43 16.87
N LYS A 119 5.52 -47.37 16.16
CA LYS A 119 5.88 -45.97 16.50
C LYS A 119 4.73 -45.20 17.16
N ASN A 120 5.07 -44.18 17.96
CA ASN A 120 4.09 -43.22 18.50
C ASN A 120 3.38 -42.48 17.36
N ILE A 121 2.05 -42.44 17.43
CA ILE A 121 1.16 -41.90 16.40
C ILE A 121 1.41 -40.41 16.14
N ASN A 122 1.86 -39.64 17.13
CA ASN A 122 2.15 -38.20 16.94
C ASN A 122 3.42 -37.95 16.11
N ASP A 123 4.42 -38.83 16.19
CA ASP A 123 5.63 -38.72 15.37
C ASP A 123 5.29 -39.03 13.91
N ILE A 124 4.48 -40.08 13.69
CA ILE A 124 3.92 -40.44 12.38
C ILE A 124 3.13 -39.26 11.79
N PHE A 125 2.30 -38.57 12.59
CA PHE A 125 1.56 -37.38 12.12
C PHE A 125 2.47 -36.22 11.76
N THR A 126 3.52 -35.96 12.54
CA THR A 126 4.43 -34.83 12.28
C THR A 126 5.32 -35.10 11.06
N GLU A 127 5.68 -36.35 10.80
CA GLU A 127 6.37 -36.75 9.56
C GLU A 127 5.42 -36.66 8.33
N LEU A 128 4.15 -37.08 8.46
CA LEU A 128 3.13 -36.98 7.40
C LEU A 128 2.79 -35.53 6.98
N ASP A 129 2.52 -34.63 7.93
CA ASP A 129 2.19 -33.21 7.66
C ASP A 129 3.40 -32.52 6.96
N PHE A 130 4.63 -32.93 7.30
CA PHE A 130 5.87 -32.45 6.70
C PHE A 130 6.05 -32.92 5.24
N TYR A 131 5.89 -34.21 4.94
CA TYR A 131 5.98 -34.72 3.55
C TYR A 131 4.89 -34.15 2.64
N LEU A 132 3.66 -33.99 3.16
CA LEU A 132 2.57 -33.33 2.43
C LEU A 132 2.88 -31.84 2.14
N THR A 133 3.44 -31.12 3.11
CA THR A 133 3.84 -29.71 2.91
C THR A 133 4.93 -29.58 1.84
N LEU A 134 5.94 -30.46 1.85
CA LEU A 134 7.01 -30.46 0.85
C LEU A 134 6.46 -30.75 -0.57
N TYR A 135 5.57 -31.75 -0.70
CA TYR A 135 4.94 -32.11 -1.97
C TYR A 135 4.12 -30.94 -2.54
N LEU A 136 3.31 -30.28 -1.70
CA LEU A 136 2.50 -29.13 -2.10
C LEU A 136 3.35 -27.92 -2.52
N GLN A 137 4.50 -27.70 -1.87
CA GLN A 137 5.44 -26.66 -2.28
C GLN A 137 6.05 -26.95 -3.67
N CYS A 138 6.40 -28.20 -3.96
CA CYS A 138 6.88 -28.61 -5.28
C CYS A 138 5.80 -28.47 -6.38
N ASP A 139 4.55 -28.84 -6.08
CA ASP A 139 3.43 -28.80 -7.04
C ASP A 139 3.01 -27.36 -7.38
N VAL A 140 2.99 -26.45 -6.39
CA VAL A 140 2.74 -25.01 -6.60
C VAL A 140 3.82 -24.40 -7.48
N VAL A 141 5.11 -24.69 -7.22
CA VAL A 141 6.22 -24.19 -8.06
C VAL A 141 6.11 -24.70 -9.49
N ASN A 142 5.79 -25.99 -9.70
CA ASN A 142 5.66 -26.55 -11.05
C ASN A 142 4.60 -25.85 -11.92
N LYS A 143 3.53 -25.32 -11.31
CA LYS A 143 2.43 -24.65 -12.03
C LYS A 143 2.74 -23.25 -12.52
N ASP A 144 3.55 -22.48 -11.79
CA ASP A 144 3.98 -21.15 -12.24
C ASP A 144 4.88 -21.23 -13.50
N PHE A 145 5.42 -22.42 -13.80
CA PHE A 145 6.29 -22.68 -14.96
C PHE A 145 5.65 -23.47 -16.11
N ALA A 146 4.57 -24.23 -15.89
CA ALA A 146 3.96 -25.08 -16.92
C ALA A 146 2.78 -24.41 -17.64
N LYS A 147 2.99 -23.98 -18.89
CA LYS A 147 1.92 -23.41 -19.75
C LYS A 147 1.04 -24.43 -20.49
N ASP A 148 1.45 -25.70 -20.57
CA ASP A 148 0.75 -26.74 -21.33
C ASP A 148 0.24 -27.91 -20.46
N ASN A 149 -0.94 -28.42 -20.80
CA ASN A 149 -1.69 -29.41 -20.02
C ASN A 149 -1.08 -30.82 -20.06
N ILE A 150 -0.18 -31.15 -19.13
CA ILE A 150 0.25 -32.53 -18.87
C ILE A 150 -0.55 -33.11 -17.68
N PRO A 151 -1.31 -34.22 -17.85
CA PRO A 151 -2.17 -34.75 -16.79
C PRO A 151 -1.41 -35.63 -15.79
N LEU A 152 -1.28 -35.16 -14.55
CA LEU A 152 -0.72 -35.93 -13.44
C LEU A 152 -1.70 -37.01 -12.95
N ASN A 153 -1.51 -38.25 -13.41
CA ASN A 153 -2.29 -39.41 -12.95
C ASN A 153 -1.84 -39.96 -11.58
N SER A 154 -0.66 -39.56 -11.07
CA SER A 154 -0.07 -40.04 -9.81
C SER A 154 -0.76 -39.48 -8.57
N SER A 155 -1.03 -38.17 -8.52
CA SER A 155 -1.72 -37.47 -7.41
C SER A 155 -3.12 -38.03 -7.15
N ARG A 156 -3.87 -38.39 -8.20
CA ARG A 156 -5.21 -38.99 -8.09
C ARG A 156 -5.21 -40.36 -7.39
N ASN A 157 -4.15 -41.15 -7.50
CA ASN A 157 -4.06 -42.45 -6.83
C ASN A 157 -3.66 -42.28 -5.36
N LEU A 158 -2.66 -41.44 -5.07
CA LEU A 158 -2.25 -41.12 -3.70
C LEU A 158 -3.42 -40.62 -2.84
N ILE A 159 -4.26 -39.73 -3.39
CA ILE A 159 -5.44 -39.20 -2.68
C ILE A 159 -6.49 -40.29 -2.43
N LYS A 160 -6.74 -41.19 -3.40
CA LYS A 160 -7.65 -42.33 -3.22
C LYS A 160 -7.17 -43.27 -2.12
N ASP A 161 -5.86 -43.54 -2.06
CA ASP A 161 -5.27 -44.41 -1.05
C ASP A 161 -5.34 -43.77 0.35
N ILE A 162 -5.14 -42.46 0.48
CA ILE A 162 -5.31 -41.73 1.74
C ILE A 162 -6.77 -41.72 2.20
N VAL A 163 -7.74 -41.51 1.29
CA VAL A 163 -9.18 -41.61 1.62
C VAL A 163 -9.57 -43.03 2.03
N SER A 164 -8.99 -44.06 1.40
CA SER A 164 -9.17 -45.47 1.77
C SER A 164 -8.56 -45.79 3.15
N TRP A 165 -7.42 -45.19 3.47
CA TRP A 165 -6.75 -45.31 4.78
C TRP A 165 -7.54 -44.62 5.90
N ASP A 166 -8.04 -43.39 5.68
CA ASP A 166 -8.84 -42.69 6.70
C ASP A 166 -10.21 -43.35 6.93
N ARG A 167 -10.80 -43.97 5.90
CA ARG A 167 -12.04 -44.77 6.03
C ARG A 167 -11.94 -45.86 7.12
N LYS A 168 -10.75 -46.39 7.41
CA LYS A 168 -10.50 -47.33 8.52
C LYS A 168 -10.32 -46.65 9.88
N ASN A 169 -10.01 -45.35 9.93
CA ASN A 169 -9.53 -44.64 11.12
C ASN A 169 -10.43 -43.48 11.59
N LYS A 170 -11.42 -43.05 10.79
CA LYS A 170 -12.45 -42.04 11.11
C LYS A 170 -11.92 -40.63 11.45
N LYS A 171 -10.96 -40.05 10.71
CA LYS A 171 -10.31 -38.76 11.04
C LYS A 171 -10.57 -37.66 10.02
N LEU A 172 -11.84 -37.21 9.98
CA LEU A 172 -12.35 -36.07 9.20
C LEU A 172 -11.42 -34.83 9.10
N PRO A 173 -10.70 -34.36 10.15
CA PRO A 173 -9.82 -33.19 10.04
C PRO A 173 -8.70 -33.32 9.00
N ILE A 174 -8.20 -34.54 8.75
CA ILE A 174 -7.16 -34.81 7.74
C ILE A 174 -7.76 -34.66 6.35
N LEU A 175 -8.96 -35.21 6.12
CA LEU A 175 -9.66 -35.05 4.85
C LEU A 175 -10.03 -33.59 4.54
N LEU A 176 -10.36 -32.79 5.56
CA LEU A 176 -10.64 -31.36 5.37
C LEU A 176 -9.38 -30.54 5.05
N LYS A 177 -8.22 -30.86 5.66
CA LYS A 177 -6.91 -30.31 5.26
C LYS A 177 -6.56 -30.68 3.82
N LEU A 178 -6.72 -31.96 3.44
CA LEU A 178 -6.42 -32.45 2.10
C LEU A 178 -7.37 -31.90 1.04
N LEU A 179 -8.66 -31.73 1.35
CA LEU A 179 -9.61 -31.02 0.50
C LEU A 179 -9.12 -29.61 0.21
N ARG A 180 -8.78 -28.83 1.25
CA ARG A 180 -8.29 -27.46 1.09
C ARG A 180 -7.06 -27.39 0.17
N ALA A 181 -6.07 -28.26 0.39
CA ALA A 181 -4.89 -28.34 -0.46
C ALA A 181 -5.20 -28.82 -1.90
N ASN A 182 -6.21 -29.68 -2.09
CA ASN A 182 -6.68 -30.14 -3.40
C ASN A 182 -7.35 -29.00 -4.19
N PHE A 183 -8.20 -28.19 -3.54
CA PHE A 183 -8.79 -26.97 -4.13
C PHE A 183 -7.71 -25.95 -4.56
N GLU A 184 -6.57 -25.89 -3.88
CA GLU A 184 -5.43 -25.03 -4.24
C GLU A 184 -4.59 -25.61 -5.41
N SER A 185 -4.78 -26.90 -5.78
CA SER A 185 -3.90 -27.64 -6.71
C SER A 185 -4.59 -28.38 -7.87
N HIS A 186 -5.92 -28.49 -7.94
CA HIS A 186 -6.62 -29.29 -8.96
C HIS A 186 -7.78 -28.55 -9.63
N SER A 187 -8.43 -29.18 -10.62
CA SER A 187 -9.59 -28.58 -11.28
C SER A 187 -10.78 -28.45 -10.32
N PHE A 188 -11.52 -27.34 -10.44
CA PHE A 188 -12.64 -27.01 -9.55
C PHE A 188 -13.70 -28.12 -9.48
N ASN A 189 -14.03 -28.74 -10.61
CA ASN A 189 -15.00 -29.84 -10.71
C ASN A 189 -14.57 -31.12 -9.96
N ASP A 190 -13.28 -31.47 -9.97
CA ASP A 190 -12.75 -32.60 -9.20
C ASP A 190 -12.88 -32.31 -7.68
N SER A 191 -12.63 -31.06 -7.29
CA SER A 191 -12.64 -30.61 -5.89
C SER A 191 -14.07 -30.54 -5.32
N ILE A 192 -15.04 -30.04 -6.09
CA ILE A 192 -16.49 -30.12 -5.78
C ILE A 192 -16.94 -31.58 -5.65
N SER A 193 -16.52 -32.45 -6.58
CA SER A 193 -16.86 -33.88 -6.54
C SER A 193 -16.32 -34.57 -5.29
N LEU A 194 -15.10 -34.22 -4.87
CA LEU A 194 -14.50 -34.72 -3.63
C LEU A 194 -15.24 -34.18 -2.39
N LEU A 195 -15.67 -32.92 -2.39
CA LEU A 195 -16.40 -32.32 -1.26
C LEU A 195 -17.82 -32.90 -1.13
N LYS A 196 -18.55 -33.09 -2.23
CA LYS A 196 -19.85 -33.82 -2.27
C LYS A 196 -19.70 -35.27 -1.80
N LEU A 197 -18.59 -35.94 -2.15
CA LEU A 197 -18.28 -37.27 -1.64
C LEU A 197 -18.07 -37.26 -0.11
N VAL A 198 -17.33 -36.30 0.44
CA VAL A 198 -17.13 -36.15 1.89
C VAL A 198 -18.45 -35.86 2.60
N GLU A 199 -19.26 -34.95 2.08
CA GLU A 199 -20.59 -34.65 2.63
C GLU A 199 -21.47 -35.91 2.66
N SER A 200 -21.58 -36.65 1.55
CA SER A 200 -22.39 -37.88 1.47
C SER A 200 -22.01 -38.98 2.49
N LYS A 201 -20.80 -38.91 3.07
CA LYS A 201 -20.28 -39.90 4.03
C LYS A 201 -20.20 -39.39 5.48
N TYR A 202 -20.18 -38.08 5.70
CA TYR A 202 -20.01 -37.48 7.03
C TYR A 202 -21.19 -36.58 7.47
N SER A 203 -22.25 -36.47 6.66
CA SER A 203 -23.43 -35.63 6.91
C SER A 203 -24.35 -36.07 8.08
N CYS A 204 -24.03 -37.16 8.80
CA CYS A 204 -24.85 -37.66 9.92
C CYS A 204 -24.65 -36.92 11.25
N CYS A 205 -23.74 -35.93 11.33
CA CYS A 205 -23.39 -35.21 12.55
C CYS A 205 -23.30 -33.70 12.29
N PHE A 206 -23.94 -32.89 13.15
CA PHE A 206 -23.96 -31.42 13.05
C PHE A 206 -22.54 -30.81 13.05
N LYS A 207 -21.65 -31.28 13.93
CA LYS A 207 -20.25 -30.81 13.98
C LYS A 207 -19.48 -31.13 12.68
N SER A 208 -19.77 -32.26 12.04
CA SER A 208 -19.15 -32.64 10.77
C SER A 208 -19.64 -31.76 9.61
N ARG A 209 -20.95 -31.51 9.49
CA ARG A 209 -21.50 -30.57 8.50
C ARG A 209 -20.95 -29.15 8.71
N LEU A 210 -20.92 -28.68 9.95
CA LEU A 210 -20.39 -27.35 10.29
C LEU A 210 -18.90 -27.19 9.93
N ALA A 211 -18.10 -28.26 10.10
CA ALA A 211 -16.71 -28.26 9.68
C ALA A 211 -16.55 -28.22 8.15
N ILE A 212 -17.39 -28.94 7.40
CA ILE A 212 -17.43 -28.89 5.92
C ILE A 212 -17.81 -27.48 5.43
N ILE A 213 -18.87 -26.88 5.99
CA ILE A 213 -19.30 -25.51 5.66
C ILE A 213 -18.21 -24.49 5.99
N LYS A 214 -17.57 -24.58 7.17
CA LYS A 214 -16.42 -23.72 7.52
C LYS A 214 -15.24 -23.90 6.56
N THR A 215 -14.97 -25.12 6.08
CA THR A 215 -13.92 -25.32 5.07
C THR A 215 -14.29 -24.67 3.75
N ALA A 216 -15.54 -24.82 3.27
CA ALA A 216 -16.01 -24.18 2.04
C ALA A 216 -16.00 -22.64 2.10
N TYR A 217 -16.47 -22.04 3.21
CA TYR A 217 -16.53 -20.59 3.38
C TYR A 217 -15.15 -19.89 3.49
N ASN A 218 -14.10 -20.63 3.85
CA ASN A 218 -12.74 -20.10 3.98
C ASN A 218 -11.84 -20.43 2.76
N MET A 219 -12.42 -20.85 1.64
CA MET A 219 -11.68 -21.09 0.40
C MET A 219 -11.25 -19.76 -0.26
N PRO A 220 -10.03 -19.66 -0.83
CA PRO A 220 -9.60 -18.43 -1.49
C PRO A 220 -10.31 -18.23 -2.84
N LYS A 221 -11.01 -17.10 -3.03
CA LYS A 221 -11.61 -16.73 -4.33
C LYS A 221 -10.59 -16.58 -5.48
N ARG A 222 -9.30 -16.40 -5.16
CA ARG A 222 -8.23 -16.02 -6.10
C ARG A 222 -7.88 -17.07 -7.18
N ALA A 223 -8.46 -18.27 -7.14
CA ALA A 223 -8.19 -19.36 -8.08
C ALA A 223 -9.32 -19.63 -9.10
N LEU A 224 -10.43 -18.90 -9.03
CA LEU A 224 -11.61 -19.15 -9.87
C LEU A 224 -11.61 -18.30 -11.14
N LYS A 225 -12.01 -18.91 -12.26
CA LYS A 225 -12.46 -18.15 -13.45
C LYS A 225 -13.91 -17.69 -13.23
N LEU A 226 -14.32 -16.61 -13.88
CA LEU A 226 -15.68 -16.05 -13.78
C LEU A 226 -16.81 -17.08 -14.04
N SER A 227 -16.58 -18.08 -14.90
CA SER A 227 -17.53 -19.18 -15.12
C SER A 227 -17.74 -20.09 -13.91
N ASP A 228 -16.71 -20.23 -13.08
CA ASP A 228 -16.65 -21.18 -11.97
C ASP A 228 -17.08 -20.50 -10.66
N GLU A 229 -16.97 -19.17 -10.56
CA GLU A 229 -17.51 -18.40 -9.43
C GLU A 229 -19.04 -18.55 -9.29
N ASN A 230 -19.79 -18.52 -10.40
CA ASN A 230 -21.25 -18.70 -10.34
C ASN A 230 -21.62 -20.10 -9.82
N ILE A 231 -20.96 -21.16 -10.33
CA ILE A 231 -21.16 -22.54 -9.87
C ILE A 231 -20.76 -22.69 -8.38
N PHE A 232 -19.74 -21.96 -7.94
CA PHE A 232 -19.31 -21.96 -6.53
C PHE A 232 -20.32 -21.25 -5.62
N GLU A 233 -20.80 -20.06 -5.97
CA GLU A 233 -21.79 -19.33 -5.17
C GLU A 233 -23.18 -20.01 -5.24
N ASP A 234 -23.56 -20.66 -6.35
CA ASP A 234 -24.73 -21.55 -6.44
C ASP A 234 -24.64 -22.71 -5.45
N TYR A 235 -23.51 -23.44 -5.44
CA TYR A 235 -23.30 -24.55 -4.52
C TYR A 235 -23.15 -24.11 -3.06
N ARG A 236 -22.58 -22.93 -2.81
CA ARG A 236 -22.54 -22.30 -1.49
C ARG A 236 -23.93 -21.90 -1.04
N THR A 237 -24.77 -21.40 -1.94
CA THR A 237 -26.18 -21.09 -1.70
C THR A 237 -26.98 -22.36 -1.44
N GLU A 238 -26.73 -23.45 -2.15
CA GLU A 238 -27.31 -24.79 -1.90
C GLU A 238 -26.93 -25.30 -0.49
N LEU A 239 -25.64 -25.29 -0.13
CA LEU A 239 -25.14 -25.67 1.20
C LEU A 239 -25.74 -24.79 2.32
N THR A 240 -25.86 -23.49 2.07
CA THR A 240 -26.36 -22.51 3.04
C THR A 240 -27.88 -22.62 3.18
N SER A 241 -28.62 -22.86 2.10
CA SER A 241 -30.06 -23.15 2.10
C SER A 241 -30.38 -24.49 2.78
N ASN A 242 -29.57 -25.53 2.55
CA ASN A 242 -29.69 -26.81 3.26
C ASN A 242 -29.32 -26.71 4.74
N PHE A 243 -28.48 -25.76 5.13
CA PHE A 243 -28.23 -25.42 6.54
C PHE A 243 -29.35 -24.56 7.13
N HIS A 244 -29.90 -23.62 6.36
CA HIS A 244 -31.04 -22.79 6.74
C HIS A 244 -32.29 -23.63 6.95
N SER A 245 -32.70 -24.54 6.07
CA SER A 245 -33.88 -25.40 6.31
C SER A 245 -33.78 -26.25 7.58
N LEU A 246 -32.56 -26.61 8.01
CA LEU A 246 -32.28 -27.26 9.29
C LEU A 246 -32.34 -26.31 10.51
N ALA A 247 -32.20 -25.00 10.32
CA ALA A 247 -32.34 -23.97 11.34
C ALA A 247 -33.75 -23.33 11.38
N GLU A 248 -34.40 -23.17 10.22
CA GLU A 248 -35.77 -22.73 10.00
C GLU A 248 -36.79 -23.70 10.60
N GLY A 249 -36.43 -24.99 10.71
CA GLY A 249 -37.13 -25.96 11.55
C GLY A 249 -37.20 -25.60 13.05
N ARG A 250 -36.63 -24.46 13.47
CA ARG A 250 -36.82 -23.87 14.79
C ARG A 250 -37.21 -22.38 14.81
N PHE A 251 -36.68 -21.50 13.94
CA PHE A 251 -36.94 -20.04 14.04
C PHE A 251 -36.96 -19.25 12.71
N ILE A 252 -37.70 -18.14 12.72
CA ILE A 252 -38.12 -17.27 11.59
C ILE A 252 -38.18 -15.82 12.13
N ALA A 253 -37.79 -14.73 11.45
CA ALA A 253 -37.05 -14.54 10.18
C ALA A 253 -36.51 -13.06 10.12
N ASP A 254 -36.48 -12.44 8.93
CA ASP A 254 -36.12 -11.02 8.62
C ASP A 254 -34.77 -10.48 9.14
N TYR A 255 -33.74 -10.72 8.34
CA TYR A 255 -32.35 -10.26 8.54
C TYR A 255 -32.17 -8.73 8.69
N ASN A 256 -33.11 -7.93 8.20
CA ASN A 256 -33.04 -6.46 8.21
C ASN A 256 -33.76 -5.80 9.40
N LYS A 257 -34.26 -6.58 10.37
CA LYS A 257 -34.97 -6.09 11.57
C LYS A 257 -34.50 -6.70 12.89
N ILE A 258 -33.32 -7.32 12.92
CA ILE A 258 -32.77 -7.89 14.15
C ILE A 258 -32.25 -6.75 15.05
N THR A 259 -33.11 -6.29 15.96
CA THR A 259 -32.64 -5.74 17.23
C THR A 259 -32.19 -6.91 18.10
N CYS A 260 -30.94 -6.87 18.59
CA CYS A 260 -30.34 -7.96 19.38
C CYS A 260 -30.93 -7.99 20.81
N ASP A 261 -32.16 -8.49 20.93
CA ASP A 261 -32.99 -8.41 22.14
C ASP A 261 -33.12 -9.72 22.94
N THR A 262 -32.53 -10.83 22.50
CA THR A 262 -32.56 -12.12 23.21
C THR A 262 -31.16 -12.61 23.60
N PRO A 263 -30.95 -13.04 24.87
CA PRO A 263 -29.67 -13.61 25.32
C PRO A 263 -29.19 -14.78 24.45
N ASP A 264 -30.10 -15.66 24.03
CA ASP A 264 -29.79 -16.83 23.19
C ASP A 264 -29.10 -16.43 21.86
N LEU A 265 -29.44 -15.27 21.29
CA LEU A 265 -28.84 -14.79 20.04
C LEU A 265 -27.44 -14.19 20.28
N ILE A 266 -27.23 -13.51 21.41
CA ILE A 266 -25.94 -12.99 21.84
C ILE A 266 -24.96 -14.13 22.11
N ASP A 267 -25.41 -15.19 22.75
CA ASP A 267 -24.65 -16.41 22.99
C ASP A 267 -24.32 -17.15 21.67
N LEU A 268 -25.22 -17.09 20.68
CA LEU A 268 -24.99 -17.62 19.33
C LEU A 268 -23.95 -16.78 18.55
N LEU A 269 -23.96 -15.46 18.72
CA LEU A 269 -22.94 -14.55 18.17
C LEU A 269 -21.58 -14.75 18.85
N ALA A 270 -21.53 -15.08 20.13
CA ALA A 270 -20.31 -15.48 20.84
C ALA A 270 -19.70 -16.80 20.32
N ILE A 271 -20.51 -17.67 19.69
CA ILE A 271 -20.05 -18.87 18.97
C ILE A 271 -19.58 -18.53 17.54
N TYR A 272 -20.05 -17.42 16.95
CA TYR A 272 -19.83 -17.04 15.55
C TYR A 272 -18.65 -16.09 15.32
N ASP A 273 -17.81 -15.85 16.33
CA ASP A 273 -16.68 -14.90 16.35
C ASP A 273 -17.13 -13.43 16.38
N PHE A 274 -17.43 -12.95 17.59
CA PHE A 274 -17.90 -11.58 17.88
C PHE A 274 -17.01 -10.47 17.30
N SER A 275 -15.72 -10.74 17.08
CA SER A 275 -14.77 -9.78 16.48
C SER A 275 -15.19 -9.26 15.10
N LYS A 276 -16.05 -10.00 14.39
CA LYS A 276 -16.60 -9.61 13.09
C LYS A 276 -17.85 -8.73 13.18
N PHE A 277 -18.54 -8.72 14.32
CA PHE A 277 -19.77 -7.95 14.55
C PHE A 277 -19.52 -6.61 15.27
N THR A 278 -18.55 -6.57 16.18
CA THR A 278 -18.38 -5.46 17.14
C THR A 278 -17.67 -4.23 16.58
N LEU A 279 -16.97 -4.35 15.45
CA LEU A 279 -16.12 -3.29 14.92
C LEU A 279 -16.84 -2.08 14.30
N ASN A 280 -18.18 -2.08 14.16
CA ASN A 280 -18.91 -1.02 13.44
C ASN A 280 -20.41 -0.82 13.79
N TYR A 281 -20.97 -1.49 14.82
CA TYR A 281 -22.36 -1.25 15.25
C TYR A 281 -22.39 -0.58 16.62
N ASP A 282 -23.16 0.50 16.72
CA ASP A 282 -23.49 1.13 18.01
C ASP A 282 -24.42 0.18 18.77
N LEU A 283 -23.81 -0.67 19.61
CA LEU A 283 -24.55 -1.59 20.46
C LEU A 283 -25.30 -0.74 21.49
N SER A 284 -26.63 -0.75 21.39
CA SER A 284 -27.49 -0.01 22.32
C SER A 284 -27.08 -0.27 23.78
N ASN A 285 -27.29 0.70 24.68
CA ASN A 285 -27.01 0.52 26.11
C ASN A 285 -27.64 -0.77 26.68
N LYS A 286 -28.79 -1.18 26.13
CA LYS A 286 -29.46 -2.45 26.43
C LYS A 286 -28.65 -3.66 25.97
N THR A 287 -28.08 -3.65 24.77
CA THR A 287 -27.20 -4.72 24.26
C THR A 287 -25.88 -4.78 25.05
N LYS A 288 -25.33 -3.64 25.48
CA LYS A 288 -24.19 -3.62 26.42
C LYS A 288 -24.56 -4.29 27.76
N GLN A 289 -25.71 -3.95 28.34
CA GLN A 289 -26.22 -4.60 29.56
C GLN A 289 -26.47 -6.10 29.39
N LEU A 290 -26.95 -6.53 28.22
CA LEU A 290 -27.14 -7.96 27.91
C LEU A 290 -25.79 -8.71 27.76
N LEU A 291 -24.75 -8.05 27.23
CA LEU A 291 -23.39 -8.60 27.20
C LEU A 291 -22.78 -8.68 28.61
N GLU A 292 -22.97 -7.65 29.43
CA GLU A 292 -22.59 -7.66 30.86
C GLU A 292 -23.25 -8.81 31.64
N GLN A 293 -24.47 -9.21 31.23
CA GLN A 293 -25.26 -10.28 31.85
C GLN A 293 -25.07 -11.66 31.20
N SER A 294 -24.39 -11.79 30.06
CA SER A 294 -24.16 -13.09 29.41
C SER A 294 -23.00 -13.83 30.09
N ASP A 295 -23.31 -14.96 30.72
CA ASP A 295 -22.29 -15.87 31.28
C ASP A 295 -21.36 -16.41 30.20
N LEU A 296 -21.84 -16.59 28.96
CA LEU A 296 -21.06 -17.07 27.83
C LEU A 296 -20.10 -16.00 27.29
N PHE A 297 -20.52 -14.74 27.22
CA PHE A 297 -19.64 -13.62 26.88
C PHE A 297 -18.62 -13.37 27.99
N ASN A 298 -19.05 -13.29 29.25
CA ASN A 298 -18.15 -13.14 30.39
C ASN A 298 -17.13 -14.29 30.45
N SER A 299 -17.57 -15.55 30.29
CA SER A 299 -16.65 -16.69 30.25
C SER A 299 -15.72 -16.67 29.03
N ALA A 300 -16.17 -16.17 27.87
CA ALA A 300 -15.30 -15.98 26.72
C ALA A 300 -14.20 -14.94 27.00
N VAL A 301 -14.57 -13.79 27.58
CA VAL A 301 -13.66 -12.73 28.05
C VAL A 301 -12.70 -13.27 29.11
N GLU A 302 -13.16 -14.11 30.02
CA GLU A 302 -12.33 -14.81 31.01
C GLU A 302 -11.34 -15.79 30.39
N ASN A 303 -11.69 -16.41 29.27
CA ASN A 303 -10.79 -17.23 28.47
C ASN A 303 -10.00 -16.42 27.42
N GLY A 304 -9.86 -15.10 27.61
CA GLY A 304 -9.07 -14.20 26.75
C GLY A 304 -9.68 -13.87 25.39
N LYS A 305 -10.89 -14.33 25.09
CA LYS A 305 -11.59 -14.08 23.82
C LYS A 305 -12.48 -12.86 23.95
N TYR A 306 -12.49 -12.01 22.92
CA TYR A 306 -13.28 -10.77 22.92
C TYR A 306 -12.87 -9.77 24.01
N LEU A 307 -11.63 -9.86 24.51
CA LEU A 307 -11.06 -8.91 25.49
C LEU A 307 -11.19 -7.47 24.99
N ASN A 308 -10.75 -7.20 23.76
CA ASN A 308 -10.84 -5.90 23.09
C ASN A 308 -12.30 -5.41 23.04
N VAL A 309 -13.26 -6.30 22.73
CA VAL A 309 -14.70 -5.96 22.72
C VAL A 309 -15.19 -5.52 24.09
N ALA A 310 -14.79 -6.22 25.16
CA ALA A 310 -15.16 -5.84 26.51
C ALA A 310 -14.55 -4.51 26.97
N MET A 311 -13.36 -4.15 26.45
CA MET A 311 -12.72 -2.86 26.71
C MET A 311 -13.32 -1.72 25.85
N ASP A 312 -13.49 -1.94 24.54
CA ASP A 312 -14.09 -0.99 23.59
C ASP A 312 -15.52 -0.57 24.02
N LEU A 313 -16.28 -1.54 24.55
CA LEU A 313 -17.63 -1.28 25.09
C LEU A 313 -17.60 -0.73 26.53
N GLY A 314 -16.45 -0.71 27.20
CA GLY A 314 -16.32 -0.31 28.62
C GLY A 314 -17.12 -1.21 29.57
N ILE A 315 -17.14 -2.52 29.32
CA ILE A 315 -17.77 -3.58 30.13
C ILE A 315 -16.82 -4.07 31.23
N LYS A 316 -15.51 -4.03 30.97
CA LYS A 316 -14.44 -4.26 31.95
C LYS A 316 -13.44 -3.11 31.85
N SER A 317 -12.98 -2.61 32.99
CA SER A 317 -11.82 -1.71 32.98
C SER A 317 -10.54 -2.51 32.74
N PHE A 318 -9.49 -1.82 32.30
CA PHE A 318 -8.16 -2.41 32.17
C PHE A 318 -7.68 -3.04 33.50
N SER A 319 -7.95 -2.37 34.62
CA SER A 319 -7.54 -2.85 35.96
C SER A 319 -8.25 -4.14 36.37
N ASP A 320 -9.53 -4.31 36.01
CA ASP A 320 -10.29 -5.55 36.28
C ASP A 320 -9.70 -6.75 35.52
N ILE A 321 -9.13 -6.49 34.36
CA ILE A 321 -8.51 -7.49 33.47
C ILE A 321 -7.10 -7.81 33.98
N TYR A 322 -6.24 -6.80 34.18
CA TYR A 322 -4.86 -7.02 34.61
C TYR A 322 -4.76 -7.75 35.95
N ASN A 323 -5.53 -7.32 36.96
CA ASN A 323 -5.53 -7.95 38.28
C ASN A 323 -6.05 -9.40 38.27
N LYS A 324 -6.74 -9.82 37.20
CA LYS A 324 -7.34 -11.16 37.07
C LYS A 324 -6.50 -12.13 36.22
N TYR A 325 -5.77 -11.63 35.21
CA TYR A 325 -4.97 -12.47 34.30
C TYR A 325 -3.46 -12.31 34.42
N SER A 326 -2.96 -11.57 35.42
CA SER A 326 -1.52 -11.39 35.71
C SER A 326 -0.74 -12.70 35.95
N PHE A 327 -1.41 -13.85 36.01
CA PHE A 327 -0.81 -15.18 36.18
C PHE A 327 -0.83 -16.07 34.91
N ASP A 328 -1.52 -15.67 33.82
CA ASP A 328 -1.43 -16.35 32.52
C ASP A 328 -0.69 -15.45 31.52
N GLY A 329 0.54 -15.85 31.17
CA GLY A 329 1.37 -15.11 30.24
C GLY A 329 0.71 -14.88 28.87
N SER A 330 -0.14 -15.81 28.40
CA SER A 330 -0.80 -15.65 27.10
C SER A 330 -1.73 -14.43 27.08
N HIS A 331 -2.44 -14.17 28.18
CA HIS A 331 -3.27 -12.98 28.36
C HIS A 331 -2.43 -11.74 28.62
N ALA A 332 -1.38 -11.81 29.46
CA ALA A 332 -0.49 -10.67 29.70
C ALA A 332 0.09 -10.10 28.40
N ASN A 333 0.52 -10.97 27.47
CA ASN A 333 1.01 -10.56 26.15
C ASN A 333 -0.08 -9.92 25.26
N LEU A 334 -1.33 -10.36 25.37
CA LEU A 334 -2.47 -9.77 24.63
C LEU A 334 -2.80 -8.37 25.20
N ILE A 335 -2.93 -8.27 26.52
CA ILE A 335 -3.16 -7.04 27.29
C ILE A 335 -2.09 -5.99 26.96
N PHE A 336 -0.81 -6.37 27.01
CA PHE A 336 0.32 -5.52 26.64
C PHE A 336 0.26 -5.09 25.16
N SER A 337 -0.03 -6.02 24.24
CA SER A 337 -0.21 -5.67 22.82
C SER A 337 -1.32 -4.64 22.63
N GLU A 338 -2.39 -4.76 23.40
CA GLU A 338 -3.56 -3.90 23.26
C GLU A 338 -3.31 -2.50 23.82
N LEU A 339 -2.63 -2.35 24.96
CA LEU A 339 -2.15 -1.05 25.44
C LEU A 339 -1.25 -0.35 24.40
N VAL A 340 -0.31 -1.10 23.81
CA VAL A 340 0.59 -0.57 22.75
C VAL A 340 -0.18 -0.21 21.48
N ASN A 341 -1.29 -0.90 21.16
CA ASN A 341 -2.12 -0.58 20.00
C ASN A 341 -3.12 0.56 20.27
N SER A 342 -3.62 0.72 21.50
CA SER A 342 -4.53 1.79 21.92
C SER A 342 -3.82 3.12 22.21
N GLY A 343 -2.49 3.08 22.41
CA GLY A 343 -1.66 4.25 22.68
C GLY A 343 -1.42 4.53 24.16
N ASP A 344 -1.82 3.63 25.06
CA ASP A 344 -1.56 3.73 26.50
C ASP A 344 -0.12 3.26 26.80
N PHE A 345 0.83 4.05 26.32
CA PHE A 345 2.25 3.69 26.33
C PHE A 345 2.87 3.72 27.72
N ASP A 346 2.41 4.60 28.62
CA ASP A 346 2.98 4.69 29.96
C ASP A 346 2.62 3.46 30.82
N GLU A 347 1.37 3.00 30.80
CA GLU A 347 0.99 1.76 31.50
C GLU A 347 1.62 0.54 30.81
N ALA A 348 1.68 0.50 29.47
CA ALA A 348 2.39 -0.55 28.75
C ALA A 348 3.87 -0.64 29.15
N TYR A 349 4.54 0.50 29.32
CA TYR A 349 5.95 0.55 29.69
C TYR A 349 6.19 0.20 31.16
N LYS A 350 5.27 0.55 32.05
CA LYS A 350 5.27 0.04 33.43
C LYS A 350 5.19 -1.48 33.44
N LEU A 351 4.25 -2.09 32.71
CA LEU A 351 4.15 -3.55 32.59
C LEU A 351 5.41 -4.18 31.98
N PHE A 352 5.95 -3.58 30.91
CA PHE A 352 7.20 -4.02 30.30
C PHE A 352 8.37 -4.03 31.30
N LYS A 353 8.42 -3.08 32.24
CA LYS A 353 9.46 -3.01 33.28
C LYS A 353 9.19 -3.90 34.49
N GLU A 354 7.95 -4.32 34.73
CA GLU A 354 7.61 -5.32 35.74
C GLU A 354 8.14 -6.72 35.34
N ASP A 355 8.12 -7.08 34.05
CA ASP A 355 8.76 -8.32 33.54
C ASP A 355 9.30 -8.19 32.09
N GLU A 356 10.48 -7.59 31.94
CA GLU A 356 11.13 -7.45 30.62
C GLU A 356 11.36 -8.80 29.93
N ALA A 357 11.72 -9.85 30.69
CA ALA A 357 12.07 -11.16 30.15
C ALA A 357 10.84 -11.85 29.54
N PHE A 358 9.69 -11.71 30.19
CA PHE A 358 8.42 -12.20 29.66
C PHE A 358 8.01 -11.48 28.37
N PHE A 359 7.99 -10.15 28.38
CA PHE A 359 7.52 -9.36 27.24
C PHE A 359 8.49 -9.36 26.04
N ARG A 360 9.78 -9.70 26.22
CA ARG A 360 10.70 -10.02 25.12
C ARG A 360 10.17 -11.11 24.17
N SER A 361 9.24 -11.98 24.59
CA SER A 361 8.54 -12.91 23.69
C SER A 361 7.70 -12.20 22.60
N ASN A 362 7.35 -10.94 22.80
CA ASN A 362 6.56 -10.08 21.92
C ASN A 362 7.35 -8.83 21.46
N LEU A 363 8.55 -9.07 20.93
CA LEU A 363 9.47 -8.04 20.42
C LEU A 363 8.79 -6.91 19.64
N VAL A 364 7.85 -7.22 18.73
CA VAL A 364 7.21 -6.18 17.90
C VAL A 364 6.42 -5.16 18.73
N ALA A 365 5.71 -5.61 19.78
CA ALA A 365 5.01 -4.69 20.68
C ALA A 365 6.00 -3.90 21.56
N VAL A 366 7.06 -4.54 22.06
CA VAL A 366 8.11 -3.86 22.86
C VAL A 366 8.84 -2.79 22.04
N PHE A 367 9.24 -3.11 20.80
CA PHE A 367 9.94 -2.15 19.94
C PHE A 367 9.02 -1.01 19.47
N LYS A 368 7.73 -1.28 19.20
CA LYS A 368 6.73 -0.22 18.99
C LYS A 368 6.66 0.71 20.20
N LEU A 369 6.50 0.14 21.40
CA LEU A 369 6.40 0.87 22.66
C LEU A 369 7.63 1.76 22.93
N LEU A 370 8.84 1.19 22.85
CA LEU A 370 10.09 1.93 23.06
C LEU A 370 10.28 3.03 22.01
N SER A 371 9.83 2.81 20.77
CA SER A 371 9.86 3.83 19.71
C SER A 371 8.87 4.97 19.96
N SER A 372 7.63 4.66 20.37
CA SER A 372 6.60 5.64 20.71
C SER A 372 6.99 6.52 21.91
N LEU A 373 7.58 5.90 22.94
CA LEU A 373 8.13 6.61 24.11
C LEU A 373 9.49 7.27 23.85
N LYS A 374 9.99 7.23 22.62
CA LYS A 374 11.29 7.78 22.19
C LYS A 374 12.49 7.27 22.99
N LYS A 375 12.37 6.08 23.58
CA LYS A 375 13.41 5.38 24.35
C LYS A 375 14.40 4.69 23.41
N TYR A 376 14.94 5.45 22.47
CA TYR A 376 15.73 4.93 21.35
C TYR A 376 17.04 4.25 21.81
N ASP A 377 17.61 4.67 22.94
CA ASP A 377 18.80 4.00 23.49
C ASP A 377 18.46 2.66 24.15
N GLU A 378 17.28 2.54 24.79
CA GLU A 378 16.76 1.26 25.28
C GLU A 378 16.36 0.35 24.11
N PHE A 379 15.80 0.91 23.03
CA PHE A 379 15.51 0.21 21.78
C PHE A 379 16.80 -0.35 21.17
N GLU A 380 17.82 0.49 20.95
CA GLU A 380 19.10 0.08 20.35
C GLU A 380 19.79 -0.99 21.21
N LYS A 381 19.78 -0.82 22.54
CA LYS A 381 20.29 -1.84 23.47
C LYS A 381 19.51 -3.16 23.35
N LEU A 382 18.18 -3.13 23.39
CA LEU A 382 17.35 -4.33 23.29
C LEU A 382 17.56 -5.05 21.94
N LEU A 383 17.72 -4.31 20.85
CA LEU A 383 18.05 -4.88 19.55
C LEU A 383 19.42 -5.58 19.58
N VAL A 384 20.42 -4.96 20.19
CA VAL A 384 21.76 -5.56 20.37
C VAL A 384 21.70 -6.80 21.28
N ASP A 385 20.94 -6.77 22.37
CA ASP A 385 20.70 -7.93 23.23
C ASP A 385 20.08 -9.09 22.41
N VAL A 386 18.98 -8.81 21.67
CA VAL A 386 18.27 -9.80 20.83
C VAL A 386 19.14 -10.33 19.68
N LEU A 387 20.08 -9.56 19.15
CA LEU A 387 21.02 -10.02 18.12
C LEU A 387 22.22 -10.78 18.68
N ASN A 388 22.52 -10.65 19.99
CA ASN A 388 23.64 -11.30 20.67
C ASN A 388 23.23 -12.53 21.50
N GLU A 389 21.96 -12.64 21.90
CA GLU A 389 21.41 -13.87 22.46
C GLU A 389 21.63 -15.01 21.44
N ASP A 390 22.11 -16.19 21.91
CA ASP A 390 22.31 -17.37 21.06
C ASP A 390 20.95 -17.94 20.61
N PHE A 391 20.30 -17.27 19.65
CA PHE A 391 19.06 -17.70 19.04
C PHE A 391 19.29 -19.05 18.36
N ASN A 392 18.88 -20.12 19.05
CA ASN A 392 19.16 -21.49 18.63
C ASN A 392 18.36 -21.83 17.36
N PHE A 393 18.96 -21.54 16.19
CA PHE A 393 18.31 -21.51 14.88
C PHE A 393 17.58 -22.80 14.47
N SER A 394 17.84 -23.90 15.18
CA SER A 394 17.28 -25.23 14.95
C SER A 394 15.80 -25.41 15.29
N THR A 395 15.16 -24.48 16.00
CA THR A 395 13.75 -24.60 16.46
C THR A 395 12.74 -23.69 15.75
N PHE A 396 13.16 -22.86 14.78
CA PHE A 396 12.31 -21.78 14.27
C PHE A 396 11.40 -22.14 13.10
N ASN A 397 10.13 -21.74 13.26
CA ASN A 397 9.18 -21.60 12.17
C ASN A 397 9.35 -20.24 11.46
N ALA A 398 8.86 -20.14 10.22
CA ALA A 398 8.87 -18.92 9.39
C ALA A 398 8.41 -17.59 10.07
N PRO A 399 7.50 -17.56 11.06
CA PRO A 399 7.07 -16.30 11.69
C PRO A 399 8.17 -15.45 12.32
N LEU A 400 9.33 -16.01 12.72
CA LEU A 400 10.40 -15.20 13.32
C LEU A 400 11.06 -14.26 12.30
N PHE A 401 11.26 -14.69 11.05
CA PHE A 401 11.87 -13.85 10.01
C PHE A 401 10.99 -12.63 9.70
N THR A 402 9.67 -12.81 9.66
CA THR A 402 8.71 -11.71 9.53
C THR A 402 8.78 -10.75 10.72
N LYS A 403 8.85 -11.27 11.96
CA LYS A 403 9.05 -10.45 13.16
C LYS A 403 10.36 -9.67 13.11
N LEU A 404 11.48 -10.30 12.75
CA LEU A 404 12.79 -9.65 12.62
C LEU A 404 12.78 -8.53 11.57
N ASN A 405 12.16 -8.75 10.41
CA ASN A 405 11.99 -7.68 9.42
C ASN A 405 11.19 -6.50 9.99
N THR A 406 10.09 -6.75 10.71
CA THR A 406 9.34 -5.68 11.40
C THR A 406 10.19 -4.96 12.46
N VAL A 407 11.07 -5.68 13.17
CA VAL A 407 12.00 -5.08 14.14
C VAL A 407 13.06 -4.21 13.44
N PHE A 408 13.61 -4.65 12.31
CA PHE A 408 14.51 -3.82 11.50
C PHE A 408 13.79 -2.60 10.93
N GLU A 409 12.54 -2.74 10.47
CA GLU A 409 11.68 -1.61 10.06
C GLU A 409 11.54 -0.59 11.19
N LEU A 410 11.15 -1.03 12.39
CA LEU A 410 11.04 -0.19 13.58
C LEU A 410 12.38 0.44 13.99
N TRP A 411 13.52 -0.24 13.79
CA TRP A 411 14.85 0.30 14.10
C TRP A 411 15.26 1.44 13.16
N HIS A 412 15.06 1.26 11.86
CA HIS A 412 15.33 2.34 10.88
C HIS A 412 14.38 3.51 11.07
N ASP A 413 13.11 3.25 11.36
CA ASP A 413 12.13 4.27 11.74
C ASP A 413 12.58 5.03 12.99
N ALA A 414 12.97 4.33 14.07
CA ALA A 414 13.51 4.93 15.29
C ALA A 414 14.77 5.77 15.05
N ARG A 415 15.72 5.30 14.23
CA ARG A 415 16.93 6.07 13.87
C ARG A 415 16.60 7.30 13.05
N PHE A 416 15.71 7.19 12.07
CA PHE A 416 15.23 8.34 11.28
C PHE A 416 14.58 9.40 12.17
N LEU A 417 13.74 8.97 13.13
CA LEU A 417 13.12 9.84 14.12
C LEU A 417 14.16 10.51 15.01
N LYS A 418 15.07 9.75 15.63
CA LYS A 418 16.15 10.25 16.48
C LYS A 418 16.95 11.37 15.80
N THR A 419 17.34 11.18 14.54
CA THR A 419 18.01 12.22 13.73
C THR A 419 17.11 13.41 13.41
N SER A 420 15.87 13.16 12.96
CA SER A 420 14.90 14.20 12.60
C SER A 420 14.56 15.12 13.77
N ILE A 421 14.32 14.52 14.95
CA ILE A 421 13.98 15.19 16.21
C ILE A 421 15.20 15.97 16.72
N SER A 422 16.39 15.34 16.78
CA SER A 422 17.62 16.02 17.20
C SER A 422 17.99 17.22 16.30
N PHE A 423 17.58 17.22 15.04
CA PHE A 423 17.72 18.38 14.17
C PHE A 423 16.61 19.42 14.40
N TYR A 424 15.34 19.01 14.51
CA TYR A 424 14.21 19.92 14.78
C TYR A 424 14.32 20.65 16.13
N ASP A 425 14.70 19.93 17.20
CA ASP A 425 14.88 20.44 18.55
C ASP A 425 16.17 21.27 18.72
N SER A 426 17.04 21.33 17.70
CA SER A 426 18.29 22.11 17.77
C SER A 426 18.08 23.63 17.76
N TYR A 427 16.86 24.07 17.44
CA TYR A 427 16.38 25.44 17.61
C TYR A 427 15.04 25.38 18.34
N PRO A 428 14.91 25.92 19.57
CA PRO A 428 13.64 25.90 20.29
C PRO A 428 12.59 26.82 19.66
N GLN A 429 11.32 26.64 20.02
CA GLN A 429 10.23 27.58 19.71
C GLN A 429 10.54 28.94 20.35
N THR A 430 10.07 30.02 19.71
CA THR A 430 10.08 31.34 20.36
C THR A 430 9.15 31.35 21.58
N LYS A 431 9.60 32.00 22.66
CA LYS A 431 8.78 32.33 23.83
C LYS A 431 8.28 33.78 23.82
N ASP A 432 8.85 34.59 22.93
CA ASP A 432 8.46 35.99 22.72
C ASP A 432 7.30 36.06 21.72
N LYS A 433 6.89 37.28 21.34
CA LYS A 433 5.77 37.50 20.41
C LYS A 433 5.93 36.69 19.12
N GLU A 434 4.86 36.00 18.76
CA GLU A 434 4.78 35.15 17.57
C GLU A 434 4.56 35.99 16.31
N ASN A 435 5.32 35.70 15.27
CA ASN A 435 5.12 36.30 13.93
C ASN A 435 4.02 35.57 13.14
N GLY A 436 3.64 34.37 13.57
CA GLY A 436 2.69 33.50 12.90
C GLY A 436 2.80 32.05 13.37
N ILE A 437 1.89 31.21 12.89
CA ILE A 437 1.80 29.79 13.25
C ILE A 437 1.89 28.89 12.01
N ILE A 438 2.82 27.95 12.04
CA ILE A 438 2.96 26.85 11.08
C ILE A 438 2.23 25.63 11.63
N VAL A 439 1.23 25.12 10.91
CA VAL A 439 0.47 23.94 11.32
C VAL A 439 0.87 22.74 10.48
N THR A 440 1.14 21.59 11.09
CA THR A 440 1.41 20.34 10.37
C THR A 440 0.62 19.15 10.93
N CYS A 441 0.28 18.19 10.06
CA CYS A 441 -0.53 17.02 10.38
C CYS A 441 0.11 15.72 9.82
N ALA A 442 1.39 15.52 10.10
CA ALA A 442 2.17 14.40 9.54
C ALA A 442 1.93 13.09 10.30
N GLN A 443 1.12 12.19 9.72
CA GLN A 443 0.75 10.91 10.31
C GLN A 443 1.83 9.83 10.12
N GLY A 444 2.55 9.52 11.18
CA GLY A 444 3.53 8.43 11.19
C GLY A 444 4.86 8.76 10.47
N VAL A 445 5.84 7.88 10.66
CA VAL A 445 7.20 8.00 10.09
C VAL A 445 7.20 8.18 8.57
N LYS A 446 6.27 7.51 7.86
CA LYS A 446 6.15 7.64 6.40
C LYS A 446 5.79 9.05 5.97
N ALA A 447 4.85 9.72 6.64
CA ALA A 447 4.50 11.11 6.35
C ALA A 447 5.62 12.07 6.79
N LEU A 448 6.25 11.82 7.94
CA LEU A 448 7.38 12.63 8.43
C LEU A 448 8.57 12.66 7.49
N ARG A 449 8.89 11.56 6.81
CA ARG A 449 9.93 11.55 5.77
C ARG A 449 9.69 12.62 4.70
N HIS A 450 8.43 12.96 4.43
CA HIS A 450 8.09 14.01 3.46
C HIS A 450 8.13 15.42 4.04
N LEU A 451 7.92 15.58 5.35
CA LEU A 451 7.86 16.87 6.06
C LEU A 451 9.17 17.66 5.88
N PRO A 452 9.12 18.97 5.57
CA PRO A 452 10.31 19.74 5.26
C PRO A 452 10.98 20.29 6.54
N ILE A 453 11.60 19.43 7.34
CA ILE A 453 12.11 19.76 8.69
C ILE A 453 13.00 21.04 8.74
N PRO A 454 13.96 21.30 7.83
CA PRO A 454 14.74 22.54 7.81
C PRO A 454 13.91 23.81 7.63
N ILE A 455 12.79 23.74 6.91
CA ILE A 455 11.86 24.87 6.77
C ILE A 455 11.19 25.13 8.11
N LEU A 456 10.75 24.08 8.82
CA LEU A 456 10.16 24.25 10.16
C LEU A 456 11.17 24.85 11.16
N VAL A 457 12.43 24.42 11.10
CA VAL A 457 13.53 24.98 11.91
C VAL A 457 13.80 26.44 11.56
N GLU A 458 13.82 26.78 10.27
CA GLU A 458 14.02 28.15 9.80
C GLU A 458 12.85 29.06 10.16
N MET A 459 11.60 28.59 10.06
CA MET A 459 10.43 29.35 10.50
C MET A 459 10.46 29.62 12.02
N LYS A 460 10.91 28.67 12.84
CA LYS A 460 11.15 28.90 14.28
C LYS A 460 12.22 29.96 14.52
N ARG A 461 13.34 29.93 13.76
CA ARG A 461 14.37 30.99 13.79
C ARG A 461 13.81 32.37 13.42
N ARG A 462 12.82 32.41 12.53
CA ARG A 462 12.07 33.61 12.10
C ARG A 462 10.92 33.99 13.06
N GLY A 463 10.82 33.38 14.24
CA GLY A 463 9.82 33.74 15.25
C GLY A 463 8.41 33.20 15.00
N TRP A 464 8.25 32.19 14.14
CA TRP A 464 7.00 31.45 14.01
C TRP A 464 6.93 30.32 15.02
N LYS A 465 5.74 30.03 15.54
CA LYS A 465 5.50 28.78 16.26
C LYS A 465 5.10 27.66 15.31
N VAL A 466 5.60 26.46 15.55
CA VAL A 466 5.22 25.26 14.78
C VAL A 466 4.32 24.39 15.66
N VAL A 467 3.07 24.17 15.24
CA VAL A 467 2.08 23.33 15.92
C VAL A 467 1.90 22.03 15.13
N HIS A 468 2.09 20.90 15.80
CA HIS A 468 1.81 19.58 15.24
C HIS A 468 0.47 19.09 15.77
N LEU A 469 -0.53 18.98 14.89
CA LEU A 469 -1.85 18.46 15.26
C LEU A 469 -1.77 16.96 15.63
N CYS A 470 -0.84 16.23 15.01
CA CYS A 470 -0.55 14.84 15.34
C CYS A 470 0.48 14.73 16.46
N ASN A 471 0.12 13.98 17.51
CA ASN A 471 1.04 13.46 18.51
C ASN A 471 2.04 12.48 17.88
N ASN A 472 3.16 12.30 18.59
CA ASN A 472 4.09 11.16 18.59
C ASN A 472 5.55 11.41 18.18
N TYR A 473 5.93 12.54 17.56
CA TYR A 473 7.31 12.66 17.04
C TYR A 473 8.06 13.94 17.36
N PHE A 474 7.47 15.13 17.26
CA PHE A 474 8.06 16.34 17.82
C PHE A 474 7.31 16.66 19.12
N MET A 475 8.03 16.80 20.24
CA MET A 475 7.45 16.93 21.59
C MET A 475 7.72 18.30 22.22
N GLU A 476 8.11 19.28 21.41
CA GLU A 476 8.27 20.64 21.92
C GLU A 476 6.89 21.26 22.10
N ASP A 477 6.59 21.62 23.35
CA ASP A 477 5.35 22.29 23.72
C ASP A 477 5.20 23.61 22.95
N SER A 478 4.14 23.70 22.15
CA SER A 478 3.78 24.91 21.40
C SER A 478 3.03 25.93 22.26
N GLY A 479 2.53 25.51 23.43
CA GLY A 479 1.62 26.27 24.28
C GLY A 479 0.14 26.17 23.88
N TYR A 480 -0.21 25.33 22.89
CA TYR A 480 -1.58 25.18 22.37
C TYR A 480 -2.18 23.81 22.71
N SER A 481 -3.44 23.77 23.13
CA SER A 481 -4.16 22.53 23.53
C SER A 481 -4.54 21.64 22.33
N SER A 482 -4.50 22.22 21.13
CA SER A 482 -4.59 21.54 19.84
C SER A 482 -3.34 20.69 19.50
N SER A 483 -2.22 20.89 20.20
CA SER A 483 -1.01 20.10 20.01
C SER A 483 -1.30 18.63 20.33
N GLY A 484 -1.17 17.76 19.33
CA GLY A 484 -1.53 16.35 19.47
C GLY A 484 -3.03 16.05 19.59
N ALA A 485 -3.91 17.02 19.31
CA ALA A 485 -5.36 16.83 19.36
C ALA A 485 -5.88 15.83 18.32
N TYR A 486 -5.15 15.59 17.23
CA TYR A 486 -5.61 14.73 16.15
C TYR A 486 -5.88 13.30 16.62
N GLU A 487 -4.96 12.65 17.34
CA GLU A 487 -5.16 11.29 17.85
C GLU A 487 -6.25 11.23 18.94
N ARG A 488 -6.33 12.27 19.78
CA ARG A 488 -7.40 12.44 20.79
C ARG A 488 -8.77 12.46 20.11
N LEU A 489 -8.92 13.27 19.06
CA LEU A 489 -10.17 13.46 18.32
C LEU A 489 -10.50 12.29 17.39
N LEU A 490 -9.49 11.59 16.83
CA LEU A 490 -9.66 10.39 16.00
C LEU A 490 -10.30 9.22 16.78
N ASN A 491 -10.05 9.18 18.09
CA ASN A 491 -10.57 8.18 19.02
C ASN A 491 -11.87 8.61 19.73
N ASN A 492 -12.21 9.91 19.71
CA ASN A 492 -13.45 10.41 20.30
C ASN A 492 -14.70 9.97 19.53
N LYS A 493 -15.87 10.07 20.20
CA LYS A 493 -17.16 9.75 19.57
C LYS A 493 -17.41 10.61 18.33
N GLN A 494 -18.01 9.99 17.32
CA GLN A 494 -18.26 10.61 16.03
C GLN A 494 -19.11 11.87 16.15
N SER A 495 -18.74 12.92 15.43
CA SER A 495 -19.68 14.02 15.16
C SER A 495 -20.73 13.61 14.12
N ASP A 496 -21.88 14.27 14.18
CA ASP A 496 -22.98 14.10 13.24
C ASP A 496 -22.58 14.63 11.86
N TRP A 497 -22.62 13.74 10.87
CA TRP A 497 -22.37 14.05 9.47
C TRP A 497 -23.58 13.61 8.65
N ASN A 498 -24.05 14.44 7.73
CA ASN A 498 -25.04 14.02 6.75
C ASN A 498 -24.32 13.22 5.64
N ILE A 499 -24.42 11.89 5.69
CA ILE A 499 -23.81 10.99 4.72
C ILE A 499 -24.90 10.32 3.89
N ILE A 500 -24.91 10.58 2.59
CA ILE A 500 -25.78 9.94 1.60
C ILE A 500 -24.84 9.39 0.53
N TYR A 501 -24.72 8.06 0.46
CA TYR A 501 -23.70 7.42 -0.37
C TYR A 501 -24.07 7.48 -1.86
N GLU A 502 -25.36 7.45 -2.15
CA GLU A 502 -25.99 7.46 -3.47
C GLU A 502 -25.81 8.82 -4.17
N ASP A 503 -25.94 9.91 -3.40
CA ASP A 503 -25.80 11.30 -3.87
C ASP A 503 -24.34 11.82 -3.73
N GLU A 504 -23.41 10.98 -3.29
CA GLU A 504 -22.00 11.33 -3.06
C GLU A 504 -21.82 12.51 -2.08
N LEU A 505 -22.60 12.51 -1.00
CA LEU A 505 -22.60 13.52 0.04
C LEU A 505 -21.99 12.99 1.34
N ALA A 506 -21.01 13.73 1.86
CA ALA A 506 -20.52 13.60 3.24
C ALA A 506 -20.37 15.02 3.80
N VAL A 507 -21.50 15.61 4.19
CA VAL A 507 -21.62 17.02 4.54
C VAL A 507 -21.55 17.21 6.04
N LYS A 508 -20.70 18.16 6.46
CA LYS A 508 -20.65 18.73 7.81
C LYS A 508 -20.35 20.23 7.68
N ASP A 509 -20.96 21.06 8.52
CA ASP A 509 -20.79 22.53 8.52
C ASP A 509 -21.00 23.19 7.14
N ASN A 510 -21.94 22.65 6.34
CA ASN A 510 -22.22 23.02 4.94
C ASN A 510 -21.09 22.75 3.92
N ILE A 511 -20.08 21.97 4.30
CA ILE A 511 -18.93 21.59 3.46
C ILE A 511 -19.09 20.12 3.07
N ASN A 512 -19.06 19.79 1.76
CA ASN A 512 -19.05 18.40 1.31
C ASN A 512 -17.61 17.85 1.27
N TYR A 513 -17.28 16.97 2.20
CA TYR A 513 -15.96 16.33 2.30
C TYR A 513 -15.83 15.03 1.51
N TRP A 514 -16.91 14.55 0.86
CA TRP A 514 -17.00 13.24 0.21
C TRP A 514 -15.79 12.90 -0.64
N LYS A 515 -15.38 13.83 -1.51
CA LYS A 515 -14.37 13.59 -2.53
C LYS A 515 -13.01 13.18 -1.96
N GLY A 516 -12.47 13.89 -0.97
CA GLY A 516 -11.19 13.55 -0.36
C GLY A 516 -11.23 12.24 0.45
N ILE A 517 -12.41 11.86 0.94
CA ILE A 517 -12.67 10.57 1.62
C ILE A 517 -12.73 9.45 0.58
N HIS A 518 -13.58 9.59 -0.45
CA HIS A 518 -13.71 8.67 -1.58
C HIS A 518 -12.36 8.42 -2.24
N GLU A 519 -11.63 9.46 -2.59
CA GLU A 519 -10.32 9.36 -3.26
C GLU A 519 -9.29 8.61 -2.40
N HIS A 520 -9.24 8.86 -1.08
CA HIS A 520 -8.34 8.12 -0.20
C HIS A 520 -8.73 6.63 -0.08
N VAL A 521 -10.02 6.30 -0.13
CA VAL A 521 -10.48 4.89 -0.18
C VAL A 521 -10.15 4.26 -1.55
N SER A 522 -10.42 4.97 -2.64
CA SER A 522 -10.10 4.62 -4.04
C SER A 522 -8.61 4.31 -4.23
N ILE A 523 -7.72 5.19 -3.78
CA ILE A 523 -6.26 5.00 -3.77
C ILE A 523 -5.88 3.78 -2.92
N GLY A 524 -6.51 3.59 -1.76
CA GLY A 524 -6.24 2.47 -0.86
C GLY A 524 -6.64 1.10 -1.42
N LEU A 525 -7.78 1.03 -2.13
CA LEU A 525 -8.34 -0.19 -2.72
C LEU A 525 -7.97 -0.40 -4.19
N ARG A 526 -7.33 0.60 -4.83
CA ARG A 526 -6.93 0.63 -6.24
C ARG A 526 -8.10 0.44 -7.21
N ARG A 527 -9.23 1.08 -6.92
CA ARG A 527 -10.49 1.02 -7.68
C ARG A 527 -11.11 2.39 -7.84
N TYR A 528 -11.79 2.62 -8.96
CA TYR A 528 -12.58 3.81 -9.20
C TYR A 528 -14.01 3.63 -8.66
N HIS A 529 -14.62 2.47 -8.91
CA HIS A 529 -15.93 2.14 -8.37
C HIS A 529 -15.83 1.59 -6.94
N LEU A 530 -16.59 2.19 -6.02
CA LEU A 530 -16.63 1.82 -4.61
C LEU A 530 -18.05 1.40 -4.20
N ASP A 531 -18.27 0.11 -3.98
CA ASP A 531 -19.51 -0.37 -3.36
C ASP A 531 -19.46 -0.17 -1.84
N TYR A 532 -20.11 0.90 -1.38
CA TYR A 532 -20.23 1.30 0.02
C TYR A 532 -21.06 0.32 0.89
N ASN A 533 -21.78 -0.62 0.28
CA ASN A 533 -22.43 -1.71 1.01
C ASN A 533 -21.41 -2.77 1.47
N THR A 534 -20.25 -2.86 0.83
CA THR A 534 -19.20 -3.79 1.28
C THR A 534 -18.59 -3.33 2.60
N LEU A 535 -18.48 -4.26 3.55
CA LEU A 535 -17.88 -3.99 4.87
C LEU A 535 -16.47 -3.40 4.78
N ARG A 536 -15.69 -3.75 3.75
CA ARG A 536 -14.34 -3.22 3.55
C ARG A 536 -14.35 -1.75 3.15
N VAL A 537 -15.10 -1.38 2.11
CA VAL A 537 -15.22 0.02 1.65
C VAL A 537 -15.80 0.87 2.77
N LYS A 538 -16.89 0.40 3.42
CA LYS A 538 -17.53 1.11 4.54
C LYS A 538 -16.57 1.34 5.72
N LYS A 539 -15.79 0.33 6.11
CA LYS A 539 -14.79 0.46 7.19
C LYS A 539 -13.70 1.48 6.84
N ASP A 540 -13.16 1.42 5.63
CA ASP A 540 -12.12 2.35 5.20
C ASP A 540 -12.68 3.77 5.09
N PHE A 541 -13.88 3.95 4.53
CA PHE A 541 -14.57 5.25 4.46
C PHE A 541 -14.83 5.84 5.84
N LEU A 542 -15.36 5.08 6.80
CA LEU A 542 -15.60 5.55 8.17
C LEU A 542 -14.30 5.91 8.92
N TYR A 543 -13.19 5.22 8.63
CA TYR A 543 -11.88 5.61 9.13
C TYR A 543 -11.39 6.93 8.49
N ARG A 544 -11.57 7.10 7.17
CA ARG A 544 -11.23 8.37 6.49
C ARG A 544 -12.14 9.54 6.89
N LYS A 545 -13.43 9.29 7.17
CA LYS A 545 -14.37 10.25 7.79
C LYS A 545 -13.85 10.73 9.15
N ARG A 546 -13.52 9.81 10.06
CA ARG A 546 -12.92 10.17 11.37
C ARG A 546 -11.59 10.90 11.22
N SER A 547 -10.77 10.55 10.23
CA SER A 547 -9.53 11.26 9.92
C SER A 547 -9.77 12.70 9.44
N ALA A 548 -10.74 12.92 8.55
CA ALA A 548 -11.16 14.25 8.15
C ALA A 548 -11.68 15.07 9.34
N ASP A 549 -12.55 14.46 10.15
CA ASP A 549 -13.14 15.07 11.34
C ASP A 549 -12.07 15.51 12.34
N ALA A 550 -11.17 14.61 12.73
CA ALA A 550 -10.08 14.90 13.65
C ALA A 550 -9.13 15.99 13.13
N GLY A 551 -8.84 16.02 11.83
CA GLY A 551 -8.00 17.06 11.22
C GLY A 551 -8.66 18.44 11.26
N VAL A 552 -9.94 18.53 10.90
CA VAL A 552 -10.71 19.79 10.91
C VAL A 552 -10.95 20.29 12.33
N GLU A 553 -11.37 19.43 13.25
CA GLU A 553 -11.60 19.83 14.65
C GLU A 553 -10.31 20.23 15.38
N SER A 554 -9.18 19.55 15.15
CA SER A 554 -7.88 19.98 15.71
C SER A 554 -7.47 21.37 15.21
N LEU A 555 -7.77 21.68 13.94
CA LEU A 555 -7.48 22.98 13.34
C LEU A 555 -8.45 24.07 13.87
N LYS A 556 -9.72 23.74 14.09
CA LYS A 556 -10.70 24.62 14.75
C LYS A 556 -10.31 24.96 16.20
N GLU A 557 -9.91 23.95 16.98
CA GLU A 557 -9.39 24.13 18.34
C GLU A 557 -8.23 25.13 18.31
N LEU A 558 -7.22 24.91 17.45
CA LEU A 558 -6.11 25.85 17.28
C LEU A 558 -6.56 27.27 16.91
N ILE A 559 -7.38 27.43 15.87
CA ILE A 559 -7.85 28.76 15.42
C ILE A 559 -8.60 29.50 16.55
N SER A 560 -9.31 28.78 17.42
CA SER A 560 -10.02 29.37 18.56
C SER A 560 -9.11 29.81 19.73
N GLU A 561 -7.88 29.28 19.81
CA GLU A 561 -6.87 29.62 20.82
C GLU A 561 -5.96 30.80 20.39
N VAL A 562 -6.02 31.21 19.12
CA VAL A 562 -5.06 32.12 18.49
C VAL A 562 -5.65 33.51 18.30
N ASP A 563 -4.84 34.56 18.48
CA ASP A 563 -5.26 35.94 18.19
C ASP A 563 -5.65 36.07 16.70
N PRO A 564 -6.84 36.61 16.35
CA PRO A 564 -7.31 36.69 14.97
C PRO A 564 -6.44 37.49 13.98
N SER A 565 -5.45 38.25 14.46
CA SER A 565 -4.47 38.96 13.63
C SER A 565 -3.20 38.15 13.35
N THR A 566 -3.00 37.00 14.01
CA THR A 566 -1.85 36.11 13.80
C THR A 566 -2.03 35.28 12.53
N PRO A 567 -1.08 35.30 11.58
CA PRO A 567 -1.17 34.49 10.37
C PRO A 567 -0.94 33.00 10.67
N ILE A 568 -1.67 32.14 9.98
CA ILE A 568 -1.61 30.68 10.10
C ILE A 568 -1.31 30.08 8.72
N ARG A 569 -0.33 29.18 8.65
CA ARG A 569 0.04 28.46 7.42
C ARG A 569 -0.07 26.96 7.65
N VAL A 570 -1.03 26.31 7.00
CA VAL A 570 -1.28 24.86 7.11
C VAL A 570 -0.44 24.12 6.08
N LEU A 571 0.67 23.54 6.52
CA LEU A 571 1.62 22.80 5.67
C LEU A 571 1.17 21.35 5.48
N MET A 572 0.92 20.96 4.22
CA MET A 572 0.44 19.62 3.87
C MET A 572 1.12 19.00 2.65
N TRP A 573 1.37 17.68 2.71
CA TRP A 573 1.96 16.89 1.62
C TRP A 573 0.94 16.41 0.58
N ASP A 574 -0.23 15.95 1.01
CA ASP A 574 -1.31 15.41 0.18
C ASP A 574 -2.61 16.21 0.37
N PRO A 575 -2.85 17.25 -0.45
CA PRO A 575 -4.02 18.14 -0.33
C PRO A 575 -5.31 17.55 -0.92
N HIS A 576 -5.26 16.36 -1.53
CA HIS A 576 -6.36 15.69 -2.23
C HIS A 576 -6.90 14.45 -1.48
N THR A 577 -6.28 14.05 -0.36
CA THR A 577 -6.76 12.94 0.49
C THR A 577 -6.94 13.37 1.95
N THR A 578 -7.70 12.62 2.74
CA THR A 578 -7.87 12.93 4.17
C THR A 578 -6.59 12.70 4.99
N PRO A 579 -6.26 13.56 5.97
CA PRO A 579 -7.02 14.72 6.43
C PRO A 579 -6.76 16.00 5.61
N GLY A 580 -5.68 16.03 4.81
CA GLY A 580 -5.22 17.23 4.09
C GLY A 580 -6.31 17.95 3.30
N HIS A 581 -7.07 17.20 2.50
CA HIS A 581 -8.20 17.73 1.73
C HIS A 581 -9.33 18.31 2.60
N ALA A 582 -9.60 17.71 3.76
CA ALA A 582 -10.66 18.20 4.65
C ALA A 582 -10.24 19.51 5.33
N MET A 583 -8.99 19.60 5.78
CA MET A 583 -8.42 20.85 6.29
C MET A 583 -8.36 21.92 5.18
N ARG A 584 -7.99 21.55 3.96
CA ARG A 584 -8.00 22.46 2.80
C ARG A 584 -9.39 23.03 2.53
N LEU A 585 -10.40 22.17 2.35
CA LEU A 585 -11.78 22.61 2.13
C LEU A 585 -12.32 23.44 3.30
N TYR A 586 -11.93 23.14 4.53
CA TYR A 586 -12.27 23.97 5.68
C TYR A 586 -11.67 25.39 5.53
N CYS A 587 -10.38 25.53 5.28
CA CYS A 587 -9.75 26.84 5.04
C CYS A 587 -10.33 27.58 3.82
N GLU A 588 -10.71 26.89 2.74
CA GLU A 588 -11.29 27.51 1.54
C GLU A 588 -12.76 27.93 1.70
N SER A 589 -13.53 27.23 2.56
CA SER A 589 -14.96 27.47 2.78
C SER A 589 -15.25 28.49 3.88
N GLN A 590 -14.39 28.54 4.90
CA GLN A 590 -14.38 29.63 5.86
C GLN A 590 -13.82 30.87 5.14
N GLN A 591 -14.69 31.73 4.60
CA GLN A 591 -14.33 33.06 4.07
C GLN A 591 -13.95 34.04 5.20
N LEU A 592 -13.25 33.56 6.24
CA LEU A 592 -13.45 34.02 7.61
C LEU A 592 -12.17 33.93 8.46
N HIS A 593 -11.98 35.00 9.23
CA HIS A 593 -11.11 35.11 10.42
C HIS A 593 -9.61 34.81 10.24
N GLY A 594 -8.87 35.86 9.92
CA GLY A 594 -7.40 35.88 9.97
C GLY A 594 -6.74 35.49 8.65
N ASP A 595 -5.42 35.63 8.63
CA ASP A 595 -4.57 35.28 7.49
C ASP A 595 -4.26 33.76 7.54
N VAL A 596 -5.25 32.92 7.22
CA VAL A 596 -5.14 31.45 7.23
C VAL A 596 -4.98 30.92 5.81
N GLU A 597 -3.83 30.33 5.50
CA GLU A 597 -3.50 29.83 4.16
C GLU A 597 -3.02 28.38 4.17
N VAL A 598 -3.24 27.67 3.06
CA VAL A 598 -2.86 26.26 2.87
C VAL A 598 -1.63 26.19 1.97
N ILE A 599 -0.51 25.72 2.53
CA ILE A 599 0.74 25.56 1.80
C ILE A 599 0.96 24.09 1.48
N ASN A 600 1.04 23.76 0.20
CA ASN A 600 1.47 22.44 -0.23
C ASN A 600 2.99 22.38 -0.33
N TYR A 601 3.57 21.31 0.20
CA TYR A 601 4.94 20.91 -0.13
C TYR A 601 4.91 19.56 -0.86
N LYS A 602 5.63 19.42 -1.97
CA LYS A 602 5.68 18.20 -2.78
C LYS A 602 7.08 17.94 -3.33
N ASN A 603 7.39 16.72 -3.79
CA ASN A 603 8.61 16.52 -4.59
C ASN A 603 8.55 17.43 -5.83
N GLY A 604 9.68 18.07 -6.14
CA GLY A 604 9.82 18.87 -7.37
C GLY A 604 9.85 18.00 -8.62
N HIS A 605 9.63 18.61 -9.79
CA HIS A 605 9.45 17.84 -11.02
C HIS A 605 10.75 17.35 -11.65
N GLU A 606 11.30 16.25 -11.13
CA GLU A 606 12.63 15.74 -11.55
C GLU A 606 12.58 14.83 -12.80
N ASN A 607 11.55 13.97 -12.91
CA ASN A 607 11.56 12.82 -13.83
C ASN A 607 10.92 13.03 -15.22
N LEU A 608 10.53 14.25 -15.60
CA LEU A 608 9.89 14.48 -16.91
C LEU A 608 10.95 14.46 -18.01
N GLY A 609 11.00 13.38 -18.80
CA GLY A 609 11.92 13.22 -19.94
C GLY A 609 13.23 12.46 -19.68
N SER A 610 13.43 11.82 -18.52
CA SER A 610 14.66 11.06 -18.22
C SER A 610 14.39 9.58 -17.90
N ALA A 611 15.32 8.70 -18.32
CA ALA A 611 15.24 7.27 -18.05
C ALA A 611 15.54 6.98 -16.56
N LYS A 612 14.58 6.33 -15.91
CA LYS A 612 14.50 6.08 -14.46
C LYS A 612 15.71 5.33 -13.84
N GLU A 613 16.71 6.07 -13.37
CA GLU A 613 17.68 5.53 -12.39
C GLU A 613 17.46 6.08 -10.97
N GLN A 614 16.90 7.29 -10.84
CA GLN A 614 16.77 7.96 -9.55
C GLN A 614 15.54 7.49 -8.76
N LEU A 615 15.78 6.91 -7.59
CA LEU A 615 14.74 6.41 -6.67
C LEU A 615 14.21 7.49 -5.72
N TYR A 616 15.06 8.43 -5.32
CA TYR A 616 14.80 9.44 -4.29
C TYR A 616 14.75 10.84 -4.86
N SER A 617 13.85 11.67 -4.36
CA SER A 617 13.70 13.06 -4.78
C SER A 617 14.83 13.92 -4.20
N GLN A 618 15.41 14.75 -5.06
CA GLN A 618 16.45 15.73 -4.75
C GLN A 618 15.92 17.17 -4.79
N LYS A 619 14.65 17.36 -5.19
CA LYS A 619 14.00 18.68 -5.28
C LYS A 619 12.69 18.71 -4.46
N LEU A 620 12.36 19.85 -3.87
CA LEU A 620 11.07 20.12 -3.22
C LEU A 620 10.42 21.31 -3.90
N SER A 621 9.10 21.25 -4.07
CA SER A 621 8.26 22.37 -4.49
C SER A 621 7.36 22.80 -3.36
N ILE A 622 7.14 24.11 -3.24
CA ILE A 622 6.29 24.75 -2.24
C ILE A 622 5.39 25.74 -2.99
N ALA A 623 4.12 25.79 -2.63
CA ALA A 623 3.18 26.77 -3.16
C ALA A 623 1.94 26.90 -2.28
N ASN A 624 1.26 28.04 -2.40
CA ASN A 624 0.10 28.39 -1.61
C ASN A 624 -1.19 28.05 -2.37
N LEU A 625 -1.84 26.96 -1.98
CA LEU A 625 -3.02 26.43 -2.69
C LEU A 625 -4.23 27.37 -2.59
N THR A 626 -4.41 28.02 -1.44
CA THR A 626 -5.52 28.96 -1.19
C THR A 626 -5.35 30.26 -1.99
N ARG A 627 -4.14 30.80 -2.02
CA ARG A 627 -3.79 32.06 -2.72
C ARG A 627 -3.77 31.89 -4.23
N ASP A 628 -3.07 30.87 -4.72
CA ASP A 628 -2.86 30.63 -6.15
C ASP A 628 -3.99 29.80 -6.81
N LYS A 629 -4.89 29.20 -6.01
CA LYS A 629 -6.02 28.35 -6.45
C LYS A 629 -5.62 27.11 -7.27
N ILE A 630 -4.41 26.60 -7.03
CA ILE A 630 -3.86 25.41 -7.70
C ILE A 630 -4.11 24.12 -6.88
N ASN A 631 -3.79 22.96 -7.45
CA ASN A 631 -3.88 21.66 -6.76
C ASN A 631 -2.58 21.23 -6.05
N PHE A 632 -1.42 21.50 -6.65
CA PHE A 632 -0.13 21.03 -6.14
C PHE A 632 0.99 22.02 -6.43
N ALA A 633 1.92 22.12 -5.49
CA ALA A 633 3.12 22.94 -5.63
C ALA A 633 4.06 22.49 -6.76
N ARG A 634 4.07 21.19 -7.13
CA ARG A 634 5.04 20.61 -8.08
C ARG A 634 4.99 21.18 -9.51
N LEU A 635 3.98 22.01 -9.81
CA LEU A 635 3.75 22.63 -11.12
C LEU A 635 3.94 24.16 -11.09
N GLY A 636 4.27 24.74 -9.93
CA GLY A 636 4.25 26.19 -9.73
C GLY A 636 2.82 26.76 -9.80
N SER A 637 2.70 28.09 -9.94
CA SER A 637 1.41 28.77 -10.13
C SER A 637 1.34 29.46 -11.49
N PRO A 638 0.14 29.68 -12.08
CA PRO A 638 -0.02 30.43 -13.32
C PRO A 638 0.66 31.80 -13.29
N ASN A 639 0.47 32.56 -12.21
CA ASN A 639 1.11 33.87 -12.02
C ASN A 639 2.63 33.77 -11.79
N GLY A 640 3.12 32.65 -11.24
CA GLY A 640 4.54 32.35 -11.20
C GLY A 640 5.12 32.11 -12.59
N PHE A 641 4.41 31.37 -13.44
CA PHE A 641 4.85 31.08 -14.81
C PHE A 641 4.91 32.32 -15.71
N GLU A 642 3.89 33.20 -15.69
CA GLU A 642 3.92 34.42 -16.50
C GLU A 642 5.05 35.37 -16.04
N ARG A 643 5.23 35.58 -14.73
CA ARG A 643 6.37 36.35 -14.20
C ARG A 643 7.71 35.73 -14.56
N TRP A 644 7.82 34.41 -14.56
CA TRP A 644 9.03 33.72 -14.97
C TRP A 644 9.33 33.94 -16.47
N LEU A 645 8.30 33.85 -17.33
CA LEU A 645 8.37 34.13 -18.76
C LEU A 645 8.83 35.58 -19.06
N GLU A 646 8.28 36.56 -18.34
CA GLU A 646 8.63 37.99 -18.48
C GLU A 646 10.12 38.26 -18.21
N ASN A 647 10.78 37.41 -17.42
CA ASN A 647 12.20 37.52 -17.06
C ASN A 647 13.13 36.58 -17.87
N GLN A 648 12.64 35.88 -18.90
CA GLN A 648 13.51 35.08 -19.78
C GLN A 648 14.01 35.90 -20.97
N ASP A 649 15.32 36.17 -21.01
CA ASP A 649 15.97 36.85 -22.15
C ASP A 649 15.81 36.07 -23.47
N ASP A 650 15.81 34.74 -23.43
CA ASP A 650 15.64 33.86 -24.59
C ASP A 650 14.59 32.76 -24.36
N ILE A 651 13.54 32.77 -25.19
CA ILE A 651 12.57 31.67 -25.31
C ILE A 651 13.20 30.52 -26.12
N VAL A 652 14.20 29.84 -25.55
CA VAL A 652 14.92 28.75 -26.24
C VAL A 652 14.03 27.52 -26.40
N ALA A 653 13.67 27.19 -27.63
CA ALA A 653 12.89 26.01 -27.99
C ALA A 653 13.71 24.70 -27.89
N ASN A 654 13.98 24.21 -26.69
CA ASN A 654 14.51 22.85 -26.50
C ASN A 654 13.40 21.83 -26.79
N GLU A 655 13.66 20.87 -27.67
CA GLU A 655 12.71 19.79 -27.93
C GLU A 655 12.62 18.85 -26.71
N LEU A 656 11.40 18.45 -26.35
CA LEU A 656 11.21 17.39 -25.37
C LEU A 656 11.77 16.08 -25.96
N PRO A 657 12.51 15.27 -25.19
CA PRO A 657 13.13 14.06 -25.71
C PRO A 657 12.06 13.01 -26.09
N ILE A 658 11.90 12.79 -27.38
CA ILE A 658 11.04 11.74 -27.95
C ILE A 658 11.83 10.42 -27.97
N ILE A 659 11.37 9.41 -27.22
CA ILE A 659 12.05 8.12 -27.12
C ILE A 659 11.53 7.19 -28.22
N HIS A 660 12.19 7.19 -29.38
CA HIS A 660 11.89 6.21 -30.43
C HIS A 660 12.05 4.77 -29.93
N ARG A 661 11.10 3.90 -30.29
CA ARG A 661 11.14 2.46 -30.04
C ARG A 661 10.94 1.70 -31.34
N ASP A 662 11.56 0.54 -31.44
CA ASP A 662 11.29 -0.40 -32.52
C ASP A 662 9.84 -0.90 -32.42
N LEU A 663 9.13 -0.88 -33.55
CA LEU A 663 7.73 -1.27 -33.63
C LEU A 663 7.58 -2.75 -33.98
N THR A 664 6.62 -3.41 -33.35
CA THR A 664 6.19 -4.75 -33.77
C THR A 664 5.44 -4.67 -35.11
N LYS A 665 5.39 -5.79 -35.84
CA LYS A 665 4.62 -5.87 -37.10
C LYS A 665 3.13 -5.48 -36.92
N GLU A 666 2.56 -5.80 -35.76
CA GLU A 666 1.18 -5.47 -35.41
C GLU A 666 0.99 -3.96 -35.18
N GLN A 667 1.89 -3.33 -34.41
CA GLN A 667 1.91 -1.88 -34.20
C GLN A 667 2.05 -1.13 -35.54
N THR A 668 2.97 -1.55 -36.41
CA THR A 668 3.14 -0.96 -37.75
C THR A 668 1.87 -1.10 -38.59
N SER A 669 1.24 -2.29 -38.61
CA SER A 669 -0.01 -2.52 -39.35
C SER A 669 -1.15 -1.63 -38.86
N TYR A 670 -1.24 -1.40 -37.55
CA TYR A 670 -2.25 -0.52 -36.95
C TYR A 670 -2.00 0.96 -37.31
N LEU A 671 -0.75 1.42 -37.28
CA LEU A 671 -0.38 2.78 -37.72
C LEU A 671 -0.65 3.00 -39.22
N ASP A 672 -0.42 1.98 -40.06
CA ASP A 672 -0.74 2.02 -41.48
C ASP A 672 -2.26 2.09 -41.73
N GLU A 673 -3.08 1.42 -40.92
CA GLU A 673 -4.55 1.55 -40.93
C GLU A 673 -4.98 2.99 -40.60
N LEU A 674 -4.50 3.56 -39.48
CA LEU A 674 -4.80 4.94 -39.08
C LEU A 674 -4.38 5.96 -40.16
N LYS A 675 -3.22 5.74 -40.77
CA LYS A 675 -2.71 6.56 -41.87
C LYS A 675 -3.57 6.43 -43.13
N SER A 676 -4.03 5.23 -43.46
CA SER A 676 -4.95 4.97 -44.57
C SER A 676 -6.29 5.68 -44.35
N PHE A 677 -6.84 5.62 -43.13
CA PHE A 677 -8.08 6.30 -42.74
C PHE A 677 -7.97 7.83 -42.82
N ARG A 678 -6.83 8.41 -42.43
CA ARG A 678 -6.60 9.87 -42.62
C ARG A 678 -6.46 10.23 -44.10
N ASN A 679 -5.77 9.40 -44.89
CA ASN A 679 -5.61 9.61 -46.33
C ASN A 679 -6.94 9.53 -47.12
N SER A 680 -7.96 8.83 -46.62
CA SER A 680 -9.32 8.84 -47.19
C SER A 680 -10.18 10.04 -46.75
N GLY A 681 -9.63 10.95 -45.94
CA GLY A 681 -10.33 12.14 -45.44
C GLY A 681 -11.00 11.95 -44.07
N GLY A 682 -10.71 10.86 -43.36
CA GLY A 682 -11.08 10.67 -41.96
C GLY A 682 -10.16 11.42 -41.00
N ARG A 683 -10.56 11.50 -39.74
CA ARG A 683 -9.84 12.14 -38.63
C ARG A 683 -9.61 11.15 -37.50
N VAL A 684 -8.38 11.09 -36.98
CA VAL A 684 -8.01 10.17 -35.89
C VAL A 684 -7.86 10.94 -34.59
N TYR A 685 -8.70 10.62 -33.62
CA TYR A 685 -8.72 11.22 -32.30
C TYR A 685 -8.17 10.25 -31.26
N CYS A 686 -7.59 10.76 -30.17
CA CYS A 686 -7.12 9.94 -29.05
C CYS A 686 -7.66 10.45 -27.71
N LEU A 687 -8.41 9.60 -27.00
CA LEU A 687 -8.76 9.81 -25.61
C LEU A 687 -7.66 9.22 -24.73
N LEU A 688 -6.95 10.06 -23.99
CA LEU A 688 -5.85 9.67 -23.12
C LEU A 688 -6.33 9.42 -21.68
N GLY A 689 -6.08 8.21 -21.20
CA GLY A 689 -6.29 7.82 -19.82
C GLY A 689 -5.27 8.39 -18.85
N LYS A 690 -5.68 8.42 -17.57
CA LYS A 690 -4.82 8.56 -16.40
C LYS A 690 -5.09 7.39 -15.45
N VAL A 691 -4.28 7.25 -14.39
CA VAL A 691 -4.56 6.27 -13.33
C VAL A 691 -5.88 6.64 -12.64
N ILE A 692 -6.94 5.87 -12.92
CA ILE A 692 -8.33 6.29 -12.64
C ILE A 692 -8.64 6.49 -11.16
N PHE A 693 -7.96 5.78 -10.27
CA PHE A 693 -8.14 5.88 -8.81
C PHE A 693 -7.28 6.99 -8.16
N ASP A 694 -6.41 7.65 -8.92
CA ASP A 694 -5.50 8.73 -8.50
C ASP A 694 -5.92 10.02 -9.25
N LEU A 695 -7.05 10.58 -8.81
CA LEU A 695 -7.72 11.65 -9.54
C LEU A 695 -7.02 13.00 -9.33
N CYS A 696 -6.34 13.21 -8.21
CA CYS A 696 -5.52 14.39 -7.92
C CYS A 696 -6.28 15.73 -7.98
N GLU A 697 -7.62 15.71 -7.91
CA GLU A 697 -8.48 16.87 -8.10
C GLU A 697 -9.51 16.91 -6.96
N PRO A 698 -9.83 18.06 -6.35
CA PRO A 698 -10.77 18.15 -5.21
C PRO A 698 -12.25 17.99 -5.59
N LEU A 699 -12.56 17.66 -6.84
CA LEU A 699 -13.90 17.38 -7.36
C LEU A 699 -13.89 16.07 -8.20
N LYS A 700 -15.03 15.38 -8.29
CA LYS A 700 -15.19 14.19 -9.15
C LYS A 700 -15.57 14.56 -10.59
N SER A 701 -16.33 15.65 -10.73
CA SER A 701 -16.75 16.21 -12.01
C SER A 701 -15.58 16.85 -12.76
N GLY A 702 -15.63 16.71 -14.07
CA GLY A 702 -14.84 17.52 -14.98
C GLY A 702 -15.38 18.94 -15.06
N LEU A 703 -14.98 19.66 -16.09
CA LEU A 703 -15.48 20.99 -16.39
C LEU A 703 -16.94 20.94 -16.83
N VAL A 704 -17.28 20.01 -17.74
CA VAL A 704 -18.64 19.85 -18.31
C VAL A 704 -19.26 18.45 -18.09
N HIS A 705 -18.49 17.49 -17.56
CA HIS A 705 -18.91 16.10 -17.35
C HIS A 705 -19.03 15.77 -15.86
N GLU A 706 -19.95 14.89 -15.47
CA GLU A 706 -20.19 14.54 -14.07
C GLU A 706 -19.08 13.68 -13.46
N SER A 707 -18.41 12.89 -14.30
CA SER A 707 -17.31 12.01 -13.90
C SER A 707 -16.42 11.60 -15.08
N MET A 708 -15.29 10.93 -14.81
CA MET A 708 -14.40 10.42 -15.86
C MET A 708 -15.07 9.33 -16.69
N GLU A 709 -15.89 8.50 -16.06
CA GLU A 709 -16.69 7.47 -16.73
C GLU A 709 -17.76 8.08 -17.64
N ASP A 710 -18.47 9.11 -17.18
CA ASP A 710 -19.43 9.87 -17.99
C ASP A 710 -18.72 10.47 -19.22
N TRP A 711 -17.60 11.17 -19.02
CA TRP A 711 -16.79 11.72 -20.10
C TRP A 711 -16.35 10.67 -21.14
N VAL A 712 -15.81 9.52 -20.72
CA VAL A 712 -15.39 8.46 -21.65
C VAL A 712 -16.56 7.99 -22.51
N ASN A 713 -17.69 7.68 -21.88
CA ASN A 713 -18.85 7.13 -22.58
C ASN A 713 -19.60 8.18 -23.41
N HIS A 714 -19.69 9.43 -22.93
CA HIS A 714 -20.23 10.55 -23.71
C HIS A 714 -19.37 10.80 -24.96
N THR A 715 -18.04 10.82 -24.81
CA THR A 715 -17.13 10.95 -25.97
C THR A 715 -17.40 9.88 -27.01
N ILE A 716 -17.54 8.62 -26.61
CA ILE A 716 -17.84 7.50 -27.51
C ILE A 716 -19.21 7.69 -28.19
N ARG A 717 -20.28 7.97 -27.43
CA ARG A 717 -21.63 8.19 -28.00
C ARG A 717 -21.65 9.30 -29.05
N THR A 718 -20.95 10.41 -28.79
CA THR A 718 -20.93 11.60 -29.65
C THR A 718 -20.31 11.36 -31.02
N ILE A 719 -19.35 10.43 -31.12
CA ILE A 719 -18.67 10.08 -32.38
C ILE A 719 -19.13 8.76 -32.99
N ALA A 720 -19.89 7.93 -32.27
CA ALA A 720 -20.18 6.55 -32.64
C ALA A 720 -20.80 6.36 -34.03
N ASN A 721 -21.45 7.42 -34.55
CA ASN A 721 -22.14 7.47 -35.84
C ASN A 721 -21.44 8.36 -36.89
N ASP A 722 -20.26 8.94 -36.61
CA ASP A 722 -19.47 9.70 -37.60
C ASP A 722 -18.39 8.80 -38.22
N GLU A 723 -18.66 8.25 -39.41
CA GLU A 723 -17.73 7.42 -40.19
C GLU A 723 -16.43 8.15 -40.58
N LYS A 724 -16.36 9.48 -40.40
CA LYS A 724 -15.14 10.29 -40.64
C LYS A 724 -14.32 10.52 -39.38
N ILE A 725 -14.69 9.94 -38.23
CA ILE A 725 -13.91 9.99 -37.00
C ILE A 725 -13.58 8.56 -36.57
N LYS A 726 -12.30 8.31 -36.28
CA LYS A 726 -11.81 7.11 -35.60
C LYS A 726 -11.25 7.55 -34.24
N LEU A 727 -11.71 6.97 -33.14
CA LEU A 727 -11.21 7.26 -31.80
C LEU A 727 -10.37 6.10 -31.27
N ILE A 728 -9.25 6.47 -30.67
CA ILE A 728 -8.39 5.57 -29.92
C ILE A 728 -8.56 5.89 -28.43
N VAL A 729 -9.14 4.97 -27.68
CA VAL A 729 -9.16 5.04 -26.21
C VAL A 729 -7.86 4.40 -25.73
N LYS A 730 -6.96 5.23 -25.21
CA LYS A 730 -5.61 4.83 -24.78
C LYS A 730 -5.47 4.90 -23.25
N PRO A 731 -5.49 3.76 -22.54
CA PRO A 731 -5.17 3.71 -21.12
C PRO A 731 -3.76 4.20 -20.80
N HIS A 732 -3.54 4.61 -19.56
CA HIS A 732 -2.27 5.14 -19.10
C HIS A 732 -1.24 4.01 -18.91
N PRO A 733 -0.01 4.11 -19.46
CA PRO A 733 0.99 3.03 -19.45
C PRO A 733 1.54 2.69 -18.06
N GLN A 734 1.05 3.33 -17.00
CA GLN A 734 1.40 3.02 -15.62
C GLN A 734 0.33 2.21 -14.89
N GLU A 735 -0.88 2.01 -15.45
CA GLU A 735 -1.92 1.14 -14.88
C GLU A 735 -1.40 -0.30 -14.67
N LEU A 736 -0.60 -0.81 -15.62
CA LEU A 736 0.10 -2.10 -15.54
C LEU A 736 1.35 -2.07 -14.65
N LYS A 737 1.88 -0.90 -14.27
CA LYS A 737 3.21 -0.78 -13.65
C LYS A 737 3.13 -0.73 -12.12
N ASN A 738 3.54 -1.83 -11.51
CA ASN A 738 3.68 -2.00 -10.06
C ASN A 738 4.61 -0.98 -9.36
N THR A 739 5.33 -0.12 -10.10
CA THR A 739 6.11 0.98 -9.49
C THR A 739 5.27 2.22 -9.13
N ILE A 740 4.09 2.39 -9.74
CA ILE A 740 3.28 3.62 -9.56
C ILE A 740 1.80 3.29 -9.28
N ALA A 741 1.18 2.39 -10.04
CA ALA A 741 -0.20 1.94 -9.79
C ALA A 741 -0.30 0.86 -8.70
N LEU A 742 0.80 0.17 -8.37
CA LEU A 742 0.85 -0.93 -7.38
C LEU A 742 -0.18 -2.06 -7.65
N PHE A 743 -0.43 -2.34 -8.94
CA PHE A 743 -1.53 -3.12 -9.50
C PHE A 743 -2.91 -2.48 -9.24
N GLY A 744 -3.46 -1.84 -10.28
CA GLY A 744 -4.87 -1.47 -10.32
C GLY A 744 -5.77 -2.69 -10.21
N ALA A 745 -6.86 -2.59 -9.44
CA ALA A 745 -7.96 -3.56 -9.50
C ALA A 745 -9.02 -3.15 -10.54
N GLU A 746 -8.95 -1.91 -11.03
CA GLU A 746 -9.67 -1.37 -12.19
C GLU A 746 -8.72 -0.43 -12.98
N GLY A 747 -8.94 -0.29 -14.28
CA GLY A 747 -8.23 0.60 -15.21
C GLY A 747 -9.18 1.28 -16.20
N LEU A 748 -8.68 2.12 -17.10
CA LEU A 748 -9.54 2.95 -17.99
C LEU A 748 -10.53 2.09 -18.79
N LYS A 749 -10.14 0.88 -19.20
CA LYS A 749 -10.99 -0.05 -19.95
C LYS A 749 -12.26 -0.42 -19.20
N ASP A 750 -12.22 -0.52 -17.87
CA ASP A 750 -13.38 -0.85 -17.03
C ASP A 750 -14.40 0.30 -16.94
N LEU A 751 -14.01 1.52 -17.36
CA LEU A 751 -14.91 2.66 -17.50
C LEU A 751 -15.60 2.71 -18.87
N VAL A 752 -15.16 1.93 -19.86
CA VAL A 752 -15.74 1.90 -21.21
C VAL A 752 -16.95 0.95 -21.22
N LYS A 753 -18.15 1.52 -21.27
CA LYS A 753 -19.43 0.79 -21.36
C LYS A 753 -20.03 0.81 -22.77
N GLU A 754 -19.76 1.89 -23.50
CA GLU A 754 -20.22 2.09 -24.88
C GLU A 754 -19.28 1.40 -25.88
N SER A 755 -19.80 1.00 -27.05
CA SER A 755 -19.00 0.41 -28.13
C SER A 755 -19.42 0.93 -29.51
N SER A 756 -18.46 1.09 -30.41
CA SER A 756 -18.68 1.42 -31.83
C SER A 756 -17.51 0.88 -32.66
N VAL A 757 -17.76 0.54 -33.92
CA VAL A 757 -16.73 0.14 -34.90
C VAL A 757 -15.68 1.23 -35.16
N ASN A 758 -16.02 2.48 -34.84
CA ASN A 758 -15.14 3.64 -34.96
C ASN A 758 -14.24 3.84 -33.72
N VAL A 759 -14.31 2.97 -32.72
CA VAL A 759 -13.60 3.12 -31.43
C VAL A 759 -12.69 1.92 -31.14
N ASP A 760 -11.38 2.17 -31.03
CA ASP A 760 -10.40 1.18 -30.63
C ASP A 760 -9.97 1.37 -29.17
N VAL A 761 -10.13 0.35 -28.33
CA VAL A 761 -9.69 0.36 -26.92
C VAL A 761 -8.39 -0.45 -26.77
N ILE A 762 -7.26 0.21 -27.01
CA ILE A 762 -5.94 -0.44 -27.08
C ILE A 762 -5.36 -0.81 -25.70
N GLU A 763 -4.40 -1.72 -25.64
CA GLU A 763 -3.71 -2.01 -24.37
C GLU A 763 -2.83 -0.83 -23.88
N PRO A 764 -2.65 -0.66 -22.56
CA PRO A 764 -1.91 0.47 -21.98
C PRO A 764 -0.49 0.65 -22.55
N ASP A 765 0.21 -0.45 -22.84
CA ASP A 765 1.56 -0.50 -23.40
C ASP A 765 1.62 -0.87 -24.89
N PHE A 766 0.48 -1.06 -25.56
CA PHE A 766 0.41 -1.47 -26.98
C PHE A 766 1.19 -0.53 -27.90
N ILE A 767 1.09 0.79 -27.70
CA ILE A 767 1.83 1.79 -28.48
C ILE A 767 2.27 2.95 -27.59
N GLY A 768 3.42 3.55 -27.90
CA GLY A 768 3.89 4.78 -27.24
C GLY A 768 2.99 5.97 -27.61
N LEU A 769 2.90 6.98 -26.74
CA LEU A 769 2.27 8.24 -27.14
C LEU A 769 3.11 8.92 -28.23
N ASP A 770 4.43 8.97 -28.02
CA ASP A 770 5.47 9.40 -28.95
C ASP A 770 5.29 8.87 -30.39
N VAL A 771 5.00 7.58 -30.53
CA VAL A 771 4.74 6.93 -31.83
C VAL A 771 3.38 7.34 -32.42
N LEU A 772 2.39 7.58 -31.57
CA LEU A 772 1.02 7.87 -31.98
C LEU A 772 0.83 9.33 -32.41
N LEU A 773 1.57 10.28 -31.82
CA LEU A 773 1.45 11.73 -32.06
C LEU A 773 1.34 12.14 -33.55
N PRO A 774 2.17 11.64 -34.49
CA PRO A 774 2.08 12.03 -35.91
C PRO A 774 0.77 11.60 -36.60
N HIS A 775 0.04 10.66 -35.99
CA HIS A 775 -1.19 10.09 -36.51
C HIS A 775 -2.44 10.76 -35.93
N LEU A 776 -2.33 11.72 -35.00
CA LEU A 776 -3.48 12.35 -34.35
C LEU A 776 -3.87 13.68 -35.00
N ASP A 777 -5.17 13.87 -35.16
CA ASP A 777 -5.81 15.14 -35.52
C ASP A 777 -6.35 15.88 -34.28
N LEU A 778 -6.63 15.14 -33.19
CA LEU A 778 -7.10 15.67 -31.91
C LEU A 778 -6.70 14.74 -30.76
N ALA A 779 -6.36 15.31 -29.61
CA ALA A 779 -6.29 14.61 -28.34
C ALA A 779 -7.33 15.14 -27.34
N ILE A 780 -7.82 14.25 -26.51
CA ILE A 780 -8.85 14.51 -25.49
C ILE A 780 -8.33 13.92 -24.19
N MET A 781 -8.27 14.70 -23.11
CA MET A 781 -7.74 14.19 -21.84
C MET A 781 -8.47 14.76 -20.63
N TRP A 782 -8.60 13.93 -19.59
CA TRP A 782 -9.14 14.37 -18.31
C TRP A 782 -8.18 15.34 -17.62
N SER A 783 -6.95 14.90 -17.34
CA SER A 783 -5.83 15.72 -16.89
C SER A 783 -4.51 14.94 -16.96
N GLY A 784 -3.38 15.65 -17.04
CA GLY A 784 -2.05 15.02 -16.97
C GLY A 784 -0.96 15.76 -17.75
N SER A 785 0.30 15.40 -17.48
CA SER A 785 1.47 16.05 -18.07
C SER A 785 1.67 15.79 -19.57
N SER A 786 1.01 14.79 -20.16
CA SER A 786 1.13 14.49 -21.59
C SER A 786 0.57 15.58 -22.50
N CYS A 787 -0.15 16.57 -21.95
CA CYS A 787 -0.46 17.80 -22.66
C CYS A 787 0.79 18.56 -23.16
N LEU A 788 1.92 18.46 -22.45
CA LEU A 788 3.19 19.07 -22.87
C LEU A 788 3.78 18.35 -24.09
N GLU A 789 3.64 17.02 -24.16
CA GLU A 789 4.06 16.20 -25.30
C GLU A 789 3.17 16.48 -26.53
N LEU A 790 1.86 16.59 -26.33
CA LEU A 790 0.87 16.95 -27.35
C LEU A 790 1.14 18.35 -27.92
N ALA A 791 1.31 19.34 -27.06
CA ALA A 791 1.67 20.71 -27.43
C ALA A 791 3.00 20.76 -28.21
N GLN A 792 4.03 20.03 -27.77
CA GLN A 792 5.32 19.94 -28.45
C GLN A 792 5.19 19.39 -29.89
N ALA A 793 4.33 18.40 -30.08
CA ALA A 793 4.01 17.82 -31.39
C ALA A 793 2.96 18.60 -32.19
N LYS A 794 2.47 19.74 -31.67
CA LYS A 794 1.38 20.54 -32.24
C LYS A 794 0.08 19.75 -32.48
N VAL A 795 -0.22 18.77 -31.62
CA VAL A 795 -1.51 18.06 -31.66
C VAL A 795 -2.57 18.91 -30.95
N PRO A 796 -3.66 19.30 -31.64
CA PRO A 796 -4.78 20.01 -31.02
C PRO A 796 -5.33 19.20 -29.83
N THR A 797 -5.57 19.85 -28.68
CA THR A 797 -5.89 19.15 -27.43
C THR A 797 -7.07 19.80 -26.70
N ILE A 798 -8.01 18.97 -26.25
CA ILE A 798 -9.07 19.31 -25.29
C ILE A 798 -8.70 18.79 -23.91
N TRP A 799 -8.81 19.63 -22.89
CA TRP A 799 -8.72 19.25 -21.48
C TRP A 799 -10.10 19.41 -20.83
N VAL A 800 -10.59 18.37 -20.14
CA VAL A 800 -11.96 18.35 -19.57
C VAL A 800 -12.06 18.38 -18.03
N SER A 801 -11.00 18.68 -17.28
CA SER A 801 -11.04 18.83 -15.81
C SER A 801 -10.89 20.28 -15.36
N ARG A 802 -11.45 20.59 -14.18
CA ARG A 802 -11.61 21.96 -13.66
C ARG A 802 -10.32 22.69 -13.29
N TYR A 803 -9.19 22.00 -13.28
CA TYR A 803 -7.90 22.53 -12.86
C TYR A 803 -6.87 22.61 -14.00
N ALA A 804 -7.30 22.41 -15.25
CA ALA A 804 -6.48 22.47 -16.45
C ALA A 804 -5.56 23.70 -16.51
N TYR A 805 -6.13 24.91 -16.56
CA TYR A 805 -5.37 26.16 -16.48
C TYR A 805 -4.52 26.31 -15.22
N GLY A 806 -5.03 25.88 -14.06
CA GLY A 806 -4.34 26.00 -12.76
C GLY A 806 -3.11 25.08 -12.62
N GLU A 807 -3.11 23.93 -13.28
CA GLU A 807 -2.00 22.96 -13.28
C GLU A 807 -1.03 23.18 -14.45
N MET A 808 -1.54 23.54 -15.62
CA MET A 808 -0.76 23.69 -16.86
C MET A 808 -1.23 24.97 -17.60
N PRO A 809 -0.77 26.16 -17.19
CA PRO A 809 -1.15 27.47 -17.74
C PRO A 809 -0.62 27.73 -19.17
N ILE A 810 -0.56 26.72 -20.04
CA ILE A 810 0.01 26.84 -21.39
C ILE A 810 -1.01 27.31 -22.44
N GLY A 811 -2.31 27.28 -22.13
CA GLY A 811 -3.40 27.72 -23.02
C GLY A 811 -4.04 26.60 -23.84
N ILE A 812 -4.32 25.45 -23.22
CA ILE A 812 -5.05 24.33 -23.84
C ILE A 812 -6.53 24.68 -23.94
N THR A 813 -7.27 24.08 -24.87
CA THR A 813 -8.70 24.35 -25.00
C THR A 813 -9.49 23.59 -23.94
N GLU A 814 -10.37 24.31 -23.27
CA GLU A 814 -11.31 23.83 -22.25
C GLU A 814 -12.74 24.06 -22.77
N PRO A 815 -13.63 23.03 -22.79
CA PRO A 815 -15.00 23.19 -23.29
C PRO A 815 -15.86 23.97 -22.29
N THR A 816 -16.68 24.89 -22.78
CA THR A 816 -17.54 25.74 -21.93
C THR A 816 -18.82 25.04 -21.45
N ASP A 817 -19.41 24.18 -22.28
CA ASP A 817 -20.53 23.30 -21.94
C ASP A 817 -20.49 21.99 -22.75
N LEU A 818 -21.51 21.13 -22.59
CA LEU A 818 -21.61 19.86 -23.33
C LEU A 818 -21.80 20.06 -24.84
N ALA A 819 -22.51 21.10 -25.28
CA ALA A 819 -22.76 21.37 -26.70
C ALA A 819 -21.51 21.92 -27.40
N ASP A 820 -20.74 22.76 -26.71
CA ASP A 820 -19.40 23.19 -27.12
C ASP A 820 -18.45 21.99 -27.23
N TYR A 821 -18.42 21.11 -26.20
CA TYR A 821 -17.65 19.87 -26.25
C TYR A 821 -18.00 18.99 -27.47
N GLU A 822 -19.30 18.73 -27.70
CA GLU A 822 -19.75 17.99 -28.88
C GLU A 822 -19.37 18.69 -30.20
N SER A 823 -19.47 20.03 -30.25
CA SER A 823 -19.14 20.84 -31.43
C SER A 823 -17.66 20.72 -31.78
N ILE A 824 -16.77 20.81 -30.79
CA ILE A 824 -15.33 20.61 -30.98
C ILE A 824 -15.04 19.21 -31.52
N LEU A 825 -15.65 18.16 -30.95
CA LEU A 825 -15.47 16.78 -31.44
C LEU A 825 -15.94 16.63 -32.89
N LYS A 826 -17.15 17.12 -33.22
CA LYS A 826 -17.74 16.97 -34.57
C LYS A 826 -17.01 17.79 -35.64
N THR A 827 -16.57 19.01 -35.31
CA THR A 827 -15.90 19.91 -36.26
C THR A 827 -14.39 19.65 -36.35
N GLY A 828 -13.74 19.24 -35.26
CA GLY A 828 -12.27 19.19 -35.15
C GLY A 828 -11.60 20.57 -35.21
N VAL A 829 -12.37 21.66 -35.14
CA VAL A 829 -11.85 23.03 -35.21
C VAL A 829 -11.55 23.51 -33.80
N LEU A 830 -10.26 23.66 -33.50
CA LEU A 830 -9.79 24.30 -32.28
C LEU A 830 -9.18 25.67 -32.60
N VAL A 831 -9.49 26.67 -31.77
CA VAL A 831 -9.07 28.08 -31.96
C VAL A 831 -7.63 28.31 -31.47
N SER A 832 -6.98 27.30 -30.89
CA SER A 832 -5.64 27.39 -30.30
C SER A 832 -4.54 27.60 -31.35
N ASP A 833 -3.77 28.68 -31.20
CA ASP A 833 -2.46 28.85 -31.84
C ASP A 833 -1.49 27.76 -31.34
N LEU A 834 -1.30 26.72 -32.17
CA LEU A 834 -0.48 25.55 -31.86
C LEU A 834 1.01 25.88 -31.74
N ASP A 835 1.48 26.95 -32.41
CA ASP A 835 2.87 27.40 -32.31
C ASP A 835 3.10 28.12 -30.97
N ARG A 836 2.19 29.00 -30.56
CA ARG A 836 2.19 29.57 -29.20
C ARG A 836 2.06 28.49 -28.13
N LEU A 837 1.19 27.49 -28.34
CA LEU A 837 0.99 26.38 -27.40
C LEU A 837 2.27 25.56 -27.23
N LYS A 838 2.95 25.20 -28.33
CA LYS A 838 4.27 24.55 -28.32
C LYS A 838 5.29 25.36 -27.52
N VAL A 839 5.44 26.65 -27.84
CA VAL A 839 6.39 27.54 -27.18
C VAL A 839 6.12 27.65 -25.67
N ARG A 840 4.85 27.79 -25.27
CA ARG A 840 4.48 27.83 -23.85
C ARG A 840 4.70 26.49 -23.15
N ALA A 841 4.47 25.34 -23.80
CA ALA A 841 4.79 24.03 -23.25
C ALA A 841 6.30 23.84 -22.99
N GLN A 842 7.15 24.22 -23.95
CA GLN A 842 8.61 24.15 -23.81
C GLN A 842 9.12 25.02 -22.65
N ASN A 843 8.57 26.24 -22.52
CA ASN A 843 8.92 27.12 -21.42
C ASN A 843 8.36 26.64 -20.07
N PHE A 844 7.13 26.13 -20.03
CA PHE A 844 6.55 25.60 -18.79
C PHE A 844 7.33 24.41 -18.25
N PHE A 845 7.79 23.52 -19.14
CA PHE A 845 8.68 22.41 -18.79
C PHE A 845 10.02 22.86 -18.17
N LYS A 846 10.55 24.02 -18.58
CA LYS A 846 11.71 24.63 -17.91
C LYS A 846 11.33 25.23 -16.55
N TYR A 847 10.24 25.99 -16.50
CA TYR A 847 9.74 26.63 -15.28
C TYR A 847 9.53 25.61 -14.15
N ILE A 848 8.82 24.50 -14.37
CA ILE A 848 8.59 23.48 -13.33
C ILE A 848 9.86 22.71 -12.89
N LYS A 849 10.99 22.89 -13.60
CA LYS A 849 12.30 22.33 -13.27
C LYS A 849 13.28 23.35 -12.69
N SER A 850 13.00 24.64 -12.90
CA SER A 850 13.76 25.77 -12.38
C SER A 850 13.82 25.73 -10.85
N ASP A 851 14.75 26.50 -10.29
CA ASP A 851 14.84 26.62 -8.84
C ASP A 851 13.77 27.58 -8.27
N ASP A 852 12.92 28.20 -9.12
CA ASP A 852 11.72 28.97 -8.74
C ASP A 852 10.49 28.07 -8.44
N VAL A 853 10.57 26.77 -8.77
CA VAL A 853 9.49 25.80 -8.51
C VAL A 853 10.03 24.56 -7.82
N ALA A 854 11.20 24.07 -8.22
CA ALA A 854 11.73 22.77 -7.80
C ALA A 854 13.07 22.94 -7.09
N TYR A 855 13.08 23.65 -5.98
CA TYR A 855 14.26 23.94 -5.16
C TYR A 855 15.08 22.70 -4.78
N PRO A 856 16.43 22.77 -4.77
CA PRO A 856 17.30 21.70 -4.27
C PRO A 856 17.04 21.34 -2.79
N TYR A 857 16.65 20.09 -2.52
CA TYR A 857 16.36 19.59 -1.18
C TYR A 857 16.60 18.07 -1.11
N ARG A 858 17.62 17.67 -0.35
CA ARG A 858 18.03 16.26 -0.13
C ARG A 858 18.19 15.92 1.37
N TYR A 859 17.33 16.42 2.26
CA TYR A 859 17.49 16.13 3.70
C TYR A 859 16.96 14.76 4.13
N THR A 860 15.97 14.25 3.42
CA THR A 860 15.32 12.96 3.68
C THR A 860 15.12 12.19 2.39
N ASN A 861 15.13 10.85 2.45
CA ASN A 861 15.07 9.99 1.26
C ASN A 861 13.63 9.82 0.70
N ARG A 862 12.97 10.94 0.38
CA ARG A 862 11.60 10.96 -0.18
C ARG A 862 11.52 10.14 -1.48
N PRO A 863 10.61 9.18 -1.62
CA PRO A 863 10.45 8.41 -2.86
C PRO A 863 9.91 9.30 -4.00
N LEU A 864 10.43 9.12 -5.21
CA LEU A 864 9.91 9.77 -6.43
C LEU A 864 8.65 9.11 -7.03
N THR A 865 8.22 7.98 -6.47
CA THR A 865 7.09 7.18 -6.96
C THR A 865 6.24 6.70 -5.79
N ASN A 866 5.04 6.17 -6.07
CA ASN A 866 4.17 5.57 -5.06
C ASN A 866 4.74 4.28 -4.44
N LYS A 867 5.82 3.71 -5.00
CA LYS A 867 6.51 2.57 -4.38
C LYS A 867 7.05 2.98 -3.00
N ASN A 868 6.66 2.25 -1.96
CA ASN A 868 7.29 2.36 -0.65
C ASN A 868 8.78 2.01 -0.79
N ILE A 869 9.65 3.01 -0.60
CA ILE A 869 11.09 2.81 -0.49
C ILE A 869 11.44 2.78 1.00
N TRP A 870 12.27 1.81 1.38
CA TRP A 870 12.72 1.55 2.74
C TRP A 870 14.18 1.08 2.67
N PRO A 871 15.05 1.38 3.66
CA PRO A 871 14.79 2.11 4.90
C PRO A 871 14.44 3.58 4.71
N VAL A 872 13.72 4.16 5.67
CA VAL A 872 13.63 5.61 5.81
C VAL A 872 14.98 6.13 6.31
N ALA A 873 15.43 7.27 5.77
CA ALA A 873 16.75 7.80 6.07
C ALA A 873 16.79 9.34 5.97
N CYS A 874 17.62 9.92 6.83
CA CYS A 874 18.08 11.29 6.76
C CYS A 874 19.48 11.34 6.14
N TYR A 875 19.78 12.39 5.38
CA TYR A 875 21.13 12.67 4.89
C TYR A 875 21.82 13.60 5.89
N GLN A 876 22.61 13.02 6.79
CA GLN A 876 23.21 13.73 7.92
C GLN A 876 24.13 14.87 7.46
N GLU A 877 24.83 14.67 6.34
CA GLU A 877 25.70 15.66 5.72
C GLU A 877 24.93 16.92 5.26
N ASP A 878 23.67 16.79 4.86
CA ASP A 878 22.86 17.96 4.46
C ASP A 878 22.38 18.76 5.68
N PHE A 879 21.98 18.07 6.76
CA PHE A 879 21.66 18.70 8.04
C PHE A 879 22.87 19.42 8.65
N ASP A 880 24.05 18.80 8.63
CA ASP A 880 25.27 19.42 9.18
C ASP A 880 25.75 20.59 8.33
N ALA A 881 25.63 20.51 7.00
CA ALA A 881 25.89 21.65 6.12
C ALA A 881 24.91 22.82 6.35
N TYR A 882 23.63 22.55 6.66
CA TYR A 882 22.67 23.59 7.06
C TYR A 882 23.07 24.23 8.40
N ARG A 883 23.35 23.44 9.44
CA ARG A 883 23.78 23.94 10.77
C ARG A 883 25.03 24.82 10.68
N LYS A 884 25.96 24.48 9.78
CA LYS A 884 27.25 25.19 9.64
C LYS A 884 27.13 26.53 8.92
N ASN A 885 26.33 26.60 7.85
CA ASN A 885 26.37 27.72 6.90
C ASN A 885 25.05 28.49 6.78
N GLY A 886 23.96 28.00 7.38
CA GLY A 886 22.62 28.26 6.88
C GLY A 886 22.43 27.67 5.47
N ARG A 887 21.26 27.90 4.85
CA ARG A 887 21.10 27.75 3.40
C ARG A 887 20.10 28.77 2.87
N ALA A 888 20.57 29.66 2.00
CA ALA A 888 19.73 30.61 1.26
C ALA A 888 18.55 29.91 0.55
N VAL A 889 18.73 28.69 0.04
CA VAL A 889 17.63 27.89 -0.54
C VAL A 889 16.51 27.62 0.45
N ILE A 890 16.82 27.32 1.72
CA ILE A 890 15.81 27.12 2.77
C ILE A 890 15.19 28.46 3.19
N GLU A 891 15.96 29.55 3.17
CA GLU A 891 15.44 30.90 3.44
C GLU A 891 14.44 31.33 2.36
N ASN A 892 14.76 31.15 1.06
CA ASN A 892 13.84 31.41 -0.05
C ASN A 892 12.59 30.51 0.01
N MET A 893 12.76 29.22 0.30
CA MET A 893 11.62 28.30 0.53
C MET A 893 10.72 28.75 1.68
N CYS A 894 11.28 29.39 2.70
CA CYS A 894 10.49 29.96 3.78
C CYS A 894 9.75 31.20 3.28
N ASP A 895 10.38 32.07 2.47
CA ASP A 895 9.74 33.25 1.87
C ASP A 895 8.47 32.88 1.06
N ASP A 896 8.44 31.73 0.38
CA ASP A 896 7.23 31.20 -0.30
C ASP A 896 6.10 30.74 0.65
N VAL A 897 6.41 30.47 1.92
CA VAL A 897 5.44 30.11 2.97
C VAL A 897 4.76 31.37 3.55
N PHE A 898 5.38 32.55 3.41
CA PHE A 898 4.77 33.83 3.79
C PHE A 898 3.67 34.24 2.80
#